data_AF-A0A2E5EUC4-F1
#
_entry.id   AF-A0A2E5EUC4-F1
#
_cell.length_a   1.000
_cell.length_b   1.000
_cell.length_c   1.000
_cell.angle_alpha   90.00
_cell.angle_beta   90.00
_cell.angle_gamma   90.00
#
_symmetry.space_group_name_H-M   'P 1'
#
loop_
_entity.id
_entity.type
_entity.pdbx_description
1 polymer ?
#
loop_
_entity_poly.entity_id
_entity_poly.type
_entity_poly.pdbx_seq_one_letter_code
_entity_poly.pdbx_strand_id
1 'polypeptide(L)'
;MSAINDSHLRRNSSDRTGLIPAHSASQATSQFEEVAATYKKVLAAIQPAHSQPIVPILGNTGSGKSTVVNTLMGHPMIEVKDDDGFDPRIDCQAPTEQMSAKIGHTYVSETRIPMCYTIVPPTELAKPKLRPAIASNRKTDWSQDLLKQTASHNEFNAMEAEIRDLYRAQETLQVQINAQSSLETPILFWQDQFNNTVTTLQWHRFEYSGPPILRIEKEDRGLEYGYWSTEQHDYSGGTFSITYNTKLGAYPNANVQIWVKECDLPQTQAKLTQLRSEQKALDTTIQQKQREQRQLMQQQRSSLNSASTRPFQLADCPGFADTRSRLVEFEANLGTHFLFQNASEVLGILLAIPFDALRAEKAAGLRSIIKTLSDLVSDPTVVNGRIIFLLTKALPANPNVTTENALAFFSKLQKQSARDESKQRESKFLSLIIDQPENLIVFNPLDQDQSTKAVLRRLRTFKPIPSHHFDLILEADTRTHINDTIDGVAEMGHAFLDQVDHLSALLPESVRQFRTFRDRLHEFSQKKTSVTESNQELFDQKKKSYADLLKTIEAKESQFKQQQSELKRISSELVALNTDEEEEYWSGSFQCDVWFQEWHDFTYQGPKIKRIEKQRRGDDYDYWKDESEDKENGRYHIRYVTKPMCNANASVKIFVRKRDIPANQKQITRYQTLKNSISETIKHLTREKTSLDFKKQALDREIKQLAQKIRQKSLTKRSVDEWSSRYEHYLKVQKWRHFTQLMAQQRTLCNTSQEISDRKSQFNLVSQFHGDGIVNTARVQTFLQRYQNFLGI
;
A
#
# COMPACT_ATOMS: atom_id res chain seq x y z
N MET A 1 15.51 34.92 12.53
CA MET A 1 14.73 35.46 13.66
C MET A 1 13.24 35.55 13.29
N SER A 2 12.55 34.43 13.09
CA SER A 2 11.09 34.41 12.83
C SER A 2 10.41 33.12 13.34
N ALA A 3 10.92 32.54 14.43
CA ALA A 3 10.46 31.25 14.95
C ALA A 3 9.56 31.35 16.20
N ILE A 4 8.85 32.48 16.41
CA ILE A 4 8.07 32.72 17.65
C ILE A 4 6.54 32.63 17.44
N ASN A 5 6.00 32.53 16.22
CA ASN A 5 4.54 32.61 16.00
C ASN A 5 3.75 31.29 15.87
N ASP A 6 4.37 30.12 16.06
CA ASP A 6 3.69 28.82 15.83
C ASP A 6 3.02 28.19 17.08
N SER A 7 3.07 28.86 18.23
CA SER A 7 2.50 28.34 19.49
C SER A 7 0.98 28.55 19.63
N HIS A 8 0.36 29.40 18.79
CA HIS A 8 -1.08 29.69 18.88
C HIS A 8 -1.99 28.77 18.06
N LEU A 9 -1.45 27.96 17.14
CA LEU A 9 -2.23 27.01 16.32
C LEU A 9 -2.51 25.66 17.01
N ARG A 10 -1.88 25.36 18.15
CA ARG A 10 -2.02 24.06 18.83
C ARG A 10 -3.13 23.98 19.89
N ARG A 11 -3.77 25.08 20.27
CA ARG A 11 -4.78 25.08 21.36
C ARG A 11 -6.24 25.01 20.92
N ASN A 12 -6.56 25.14 19.63
CA ASN A 12 -7.96 25.20 19.15
C ASN A 12 -8.40 24.00 18.28
N SER A 13 -7.56 22.97 18.09
CA SER A 13 -7.92 21.80 17.26
C SER A 13 -8.43 20.59 18.04
N SER A 14 -8.28 20.54 19.37
CA SER A 14 -8.76 19.41 20.18
C SER A 14 -10.26 19.40 20.42
N ASP A 15 -10.94 20.55 20.32
CA ASP A 15 -12.38 20.67 20.57
C ASP A 15 -13.25 20.48 19.32
N ARG A 16 -12.64 20.33 18.13
CA ARG A 16 -13.35 20.21 16.85
C ARG A 16 -13.37 18.80 16.27
N THR A 17 -12.82 17.80 16.93
CA THR A 17 -12.81 16.43 16.40
C THR A 17 -14.18 15.75 16.42
N GLY A 18 -15.22 16.39 16.98
CA GLY A 18 -16.58 15.82 16.97
C GLY A 18 -16.66 14.43 17.61
N LEU A 19 -15.67 14.06 18.43
CA LEU A 19 -15.58 12.74 19.03
C LEU A 19 -16.75 12.61 20.01
N ILE A 20 -17.68 11.73 19.66
CA ILE A 20 -18.80 11.33 20.51
C ILE A 20 -18.21 10.96 21.88
N PRO A 21 -18.68 11.54 23.00
CA PRO A 21 -18.15 11.24 24.32
C PRO A 21 -18.14 9.73 24.56
N ALA A 22 -17.00 9.17 24.96
CA ALA A 22 -16.83 7.72 25.11
C ALA A 22 -17.93 7.06 25.98
N HIS A 23 -18.46 7.79 26.97
CA HIS A 23 -19.57 7.35 27.79
C HIS A 23 -20.89 7.15 26.99
N SER A 24 -21.20 8.06 26.07
CA SER A 24 -22.41 7.95 25.24
C SER A 24 -22.31 6.83 24.21
N ALA A 25 -21.12 6.61 23.63
CA ALA A 25 -20.87 5.50 22.72
C ALA A 25 -21.00 4.13 23.40
N SER A 26 -20.50 4.01 24.63
CA SER A 26 -20.60 2.78 25.44
C SER A 26 -22.06 2.44 25.77
N GLN A 27 -22.85 3.43 26.20
CA GLN A 27 -24.27 3.23 26.52
C GLN A 27 -25.09 2.84 25.28
N ALA A 28 -24.89 3.52 24.14
CA ALA A 28 -25.56 3.19 22.88
C ALA A 28 -25.20 1.77 22.41
N THR A 29 -23.94 1.38 22.56
CA THR A 29 -23.49 0.02 22.20
C THR A 29 -24.17 -1.03 23.08
N SER A 30 -24.23 -0.83 24.40
CA SER A 30 -24.89 -1.76 25.32
C SER A 30 -26.40 -1.91 25.06
N GLN A 31 -27.09 -0.80 24.80
CA GLN A 31 -28.52 -0.83 24.44
C GLN A 31 -28.74 -1.55 23.10
N PHE A 32 -27.87 -1.31 22.12
CA PHE A 32 -27.95 -2.00 20.84
C PHE A 32 -27.71 -3.50 20.97
N GLU A 33 -26.77 -3.92 21.81
CA GLU A 33 -26.52 -5.34 22.08
C GLU A 33 -27.73 -6.05 22.70
N GLU A 34 -28.47 -5.37 23.57
CA GLU A 34 -29.70 -5.90 24.17
C GLU A 34 -30.83 -6.04 23.13
N VAL A 35 -31.03 -5.02 22.29
CA VAL A 35 -31.98 -5.07 21.15
C VAL A 35 -31.58 -6.17 20.15
N ALA A 36 -30.29 -6.29 19.85
CA ALA A 36 -29.72 -7.30 18.97
C ALA A 36 -29.89 -8.73 19.50
N ALA A 37 -29.66 -8.93 20.80
CA ALA A 37 -29.87 -10.21 21.45
C ALA A 37 -31.34 -10.62 21.42
N THR A 38 -32.24 -9.66 21.68
CA THR A 38 -33.69 -9.86 21.57
C THR A 38 -34.11 -10.25 20.15
N TYR A 39 -33.62 -9.53 19.15
CA TYR A 39 -33.85 -9.82 17.74
C TYR A 39 -33.43 -11.25 17.35
N LYS A 40 -32.20 -11.66 17.73
CA LYS A 40 -31.69 -13.01 17.45
C LYS A 40 -32.48 -14.09 18.18
N LYS A 41 -32.84 -13.84 19.44
CA LYS A 41 -33.68 -14.74 20.24
C LYS A 41 -35.04 -14.97 19.57
N VAL A 42 -35.66 -13.91 19.08
CA VAL A 42 -36.93 -13.97 18.34
C VAL A 42 -36.79 -14.81 17.08
N LEU A 43 -35.78 -14.53 16.23
CA LEU A 43 -35.55 -15.30 15.00
C LEU A 43 -35.34 -16.81 15.26
N ALA A 44 -34.61 -17.16 16.32
CA ALA A 44 -34.40 -18.55 16.69
C ALA A 44 -35.71 -19.23 17.13
N ALA A 45 -36.55 -18.53 17.90
CA ALA A 45 -37.79 -19.08 18.42
C ALA A 45 -38.87 -19.29 17.34
N ILE A 46 -38.89 -18.45 16.30
CA ILE A 46 -39.85 -18.57 15.18
C ILE A 46 -39.38 -19.53 14.07
N GLN A 47 -38.15 -20.04 14.14
CA GLN A 47 -37.60 -20.96 13.14
C GLN A 47 -38.57 -22.14 12.81
N PRO A 48 -39.30 -22.74 13.77
CA PRO A 48 -40.27 -23.81 13.46
C PRO A 48 -41.40 -23.41 12.51
N ALA A 49 -41.75 -22.12 12.44
CA ALA A 49 -42.76 -21.58 11.52
C ALA A 49 -42.25 -21.42 10.09
N HIS A 50 -40.92 -21.42 9.91
CA HIS A 50 -40.31 -21.11 8.64
C HIS A 50 -40.78 -22.09 7.56
N SER A 51 -41.34 -21.56 6.47
CA SER A 51 -41.86 -22.35 5.35
C SER A 51 -43.03 -23.31 5.68
N GLN A 52 -43.71 -23.15 6.81
CA GLN A 52 -44.93 -23.90 7.15
C GLN A 52 -46.18 -23.02 7.05
N PRO A 53 -47.37 -23.58 6.75
CA PRO A 53 -48.63 -22.88 6.90
C PRO A 53 -48.92 -22.67 8.38
N ILE A 54 -49.31 -21.45 8.76
CA ILE A 54 -49.61 -21.12 10.16
C ILE A 54 -51.04 -20.61 10.35
N VAL A 55 -51.54 -20.77 11.57
CA VAL A 55 -52.76 -20.15 12.08
C VAL A 55 -52.39 -19.42 13.37
N PRO A 56 -52.09 -18.11 13.32
CA PRO A 56 -51.89 -17.29 14.52
C PRO A 56 -53.14 -17.27 15.41
N ILE A 57 -52.92 -17.37 16.71
CA ILE A 57 -53.93 -17.12 17.74
C ILE A 57 -53.58 -15.82 18.44
N LEU A 58 -54.41 -14.80 18.24
CA LEU A 58 -54.19 -13.43 18.66
C LEU A 58 -55.19 -12.99 19.74
N GLY A 59 -54.86 -11.95 20.50
CA GLY A 59 -55.73 -11.35 21.52
C GLY A 59 -54.96 -10.87 22.75
N ASN A 60 -55.63 -10.12 23.63
CA ASN A 60 -55.01 -9.54 24.84
C ASN A 60 -54.43 -10.60 25.78
N THR A 61 -53.53 -10.19 26.68
CA THR A 61 -53.09 -11.05 27.78
C THR A 61 -54.30 -11.54 28.58
N GLY A 62 -54.33 -12.84 28.89
CA GLY A 62 -55.45 -13.48 29.60
C GLY A 62 -56.70 -13.75 28.75
N SER A 63 -56.67 -13.60 27.42
CA SER A 63 -57.82 -13.94 26.56
C SER A 63 -58.04 -15.45 26.33
N GLY A 64 -57.19 -16.32 26.88
CA GLY A 64 -57.31 -17.77 26.72
C GLY A 64 -56.68 -18.34 25.44
N LYS A 65 -55.67 -17.66 24.86
CA LYS A 65 -54.97 -18.11 23.64
C LYS A 65 -54.34 -19.50 23.79
N SER A 66 -53.48 -19.68 24.79
CA SER A 66 -52.83 -20.97 25.07
C SER A 66 -53.84 -22.08 25.40
N THR A 67 -54.95 -21.72 26.04
CA THR A 67 -56.10 -22.63 26.26
C THR A 67 -56.68 -23.10 24.92
N VAL A 68 -56.96 -22.17 24.00
CA VAL A 68 -57.44 -22.47 22.64
C VAL A 68 -56.43 -23.38 21.91
N VAL A 69 -55.13 -23.07 21.97
CA VAL A 69 -54.07 -23.90 21.34
C VAL A 69 -54.18 -25.35 21.83
N ASN A 70 -54.16 -25.57 23.14
CA ASN A 70 -54.20 -26.90 23.73
C ASN A 70 -55.48 -27.66 23.37
N THR A 71 -56.63 -26.99 23.41
CA THR A 71 -57.91 -27.59 23.01
C THR A 71 -57.91 -27.99 21.54
N LEU A 72 -57.39 -27.15 20.64
CA LEU A 72 -57.31 -27.45 19.21
C LEU A 72 -56.28 -28.54 18.87
N MET A 73 -55.26 -28.71 19.71
CA MET A 73 -54.33 -29.85 19.65
C MET A 73 -54.96 -31.16 20.15
N GLY A 74 -56.17 -31.11 20.71
CA GLY A 74 -56.86 -32.29 21.26
C GLY A 74 -56.36 -32.70 22.64
N HIS A 75 -55.66 -31.81 23.36
CA HIS A 75 -55.25 -32.09 24.73
C HIS A 75 -56.46 -32.02 25.67
N PRO A 76 -56.58 -32.95 26.65
CA PRO A 76 -57.69 -32.91 27.59
C PRO A 76 -57.62 -31.67 28.49
N MET A 77 -58.69 -30.88 28.48
CA MET A 77 -58.87 -29.72 29.33
C MET A 77 -59.72 -30.09 30.56
N ILE A 78 -59.32 -29.64 31.75
CA ILE A 78 -60.04 -29.86 33.00
C ILE A 78 -60.33 -28.55 33.71
N GLU A 79 -61.39 -28.56 34.52
CA GLU A 79 -61.70 -27.48 35.44
C GLU A 79 -61.09 -27.83 36.81
N VAL A 80 -60.16 -27.00 37.27
CA VAL A 80 -59.51 -27.10 38.57
C VAL A 80 -60.13 -26.05 39.48
N LYS A 81 -60.70 -26.49 40.60
CA LYS A 81 -61.18 -25.59 41.64
C LYS A 81 -60.00 -25.22 42.53
N ASP A 82 -59.77 -23.93 42.70
CA ASP A 82 -58.82 -23.44 43.69
C ASP A 82 -59.31 -23.68 45.11
N ASP A 83 -58.37 -23.79 46.05
CA ASP A 83 -58.67 -23.87 47.48
C ASP A 83 -59.50 -22.68 47.98
N ASP A 84 -59.40 -21.53 47.30
CA ASP A 84 -60.16 -20.32 47.62
C ASP A 84 -61.59 -20.34 47.06
N GLY A 85 -61.93 -21.26 46.15
CA GLY A 85 -63.29 -21.47 45.65
C GLY A 85 -63.92 -20.35 44.80
N PHE A 86 -63.22 -19.23 44.57
CA PHE A 86 -63.82 -18.03 43.97
C PHE A 86 -63.84 -18.00 42.44
N ASP A 87 -62.93 -18.70 41.74
CA ASP A 87 -62.99 -18.82 40.28
C ASP A 87 -62.39 -20.15 39.81
N PRO A 88 -63.16 -21.01 39.09
CA PRO A 88 -62.61 -22.23 38.54
C PRO A 88 -61.57 -21.92 37.46
N ARG A 89 -60.39 -22.55 37.56
CA ARG A 89 -59.30 -22.44 36.59
C ARG A 89 -59.44 -23.53 35.53
N ILE A 90 -59.09 -23.22 34.29
CA ILE A 90 -58.97 -24.25 33.24
C ILE A 90 -57.50 -24.65 33.13
N ASP A 91 -57.23 -25.94 33.23
CA ASP A 91 -55.89 -26.53 33.11
C ASP A 91 -55.87 -27.61 32.02
N CYS A 92 -54.67 -27.98 31.55
CA CYS A 92 -54.43 -28.89 30.45
C CYS A 92 -53.70 -30.15 30.94
N GLN A 93 -54.34 -31.32 30.82
CA GLN A 93 -53.74 -32.63 31.12
C GLN A 93 -52.93 -33.15 29.93
N ALA A 94 -51.92 -32.38 29.48
CA ALA A 94 -51.07 -32.82 28.39
C ALA A 94 -50.09 -33.93 28.86
N PRO A 95 -49.69 -34.87 27.97
CA PRO A 95 -48.79 -35.97 28.33
C PRO A 95 -47.41 -35.49 28.81
N THR A 96 -46.95 -34.34 28.32
CA THR A 96 -45.70 -33.69 28.71
C THR A 96 -45.83 -32.17 28.58
N GLU A 97 -45.15 -31.42 29.45
CA GLU A 97 -45.12 -29.94 29.40
C GLU A 97 -44.55 -29.38 28.10
N GLN A 98 -43.69 -30.13 27.40
CA GLN A 98 -43.07 -29.70 26.14
C GLN A 98 -44.04 -29.75 24.95
N MET A 99 -45.17 -30.46 25.07
CA MET A 99 -46.15 -30.63 24.00
C MET A 99 -47.41 -29.77 24.16
N SER A 100 -47.52 -28.98 25.23
CA SER A 100 -48.64 -28.07 25.47
C SER A 100 -48.21 -26.61 25.39
N ALA A 101 -49.15 -25.75 25.03
CA ALA A 101 -49.03 -24.32 25.24
C ALA A 101 -49.16 -24.02 26.73
N LYS A 102 -48.21 -23.28 27.29
CA LYS A 102 -48.18 -22.99 28.73
C LYS A 102 -49.36 -22.08 29.08
N ILE A 103 -50.27 -22.56 29.94
CA ILE A 103 -51.40 -21.76 30.41
C ILE A 103 -50.94 -20.93 31.61
N GLY A 104 -51.03 -19.61 31.48
CA GLY A 104 -50.78 -18.70 32.60
C GLY A 104 -51.96 -18.66 33.56
N HIS A 105 -51.72 -18.99 34.83
CA HIS A 105 -52.69 -18.84 35.93
C HIS A 105 -52.47 -17.55 36.74
N THR A 106 -51.47 -16.76 36.35
CA THR A 106 -51.20 -15.45 36.95
C THR A 106 -51.56 -14.33 35.96
N TYR A 107 -51.53 -13.08 36.42
CA TYR A 107 -51.69 -11.90 35.55
C TYR A 107 -50.52 -11.67 34.59
N VAL A 108 -49.52 -12.56 34.57
CA VAL A 108 -48.31 -12.44 33.76
C VAL A 108 -48.44 -13.31 32.51
N SER A 109 -48.25 -12.73 31.31
CA SER A 109 -48.24 -13.52 30.08
C SER A 109 -47.05 -14.50 30.07
N GLU A 110 -47.36 -15.77 29.89
CA GLU A 110 -46.39 -16.87 29.74
C GLU A 110 -45.80 -16.93 28.33
N THR A 111 -46.53 -16.41 27.34
CA THR A 111 -46.09 -16.37 25.94
C THR A 111 -45.50 -14.98 25.65
N ARG A 112 -44.17 -14.92 25.52
CA ARG A 112 -43.41 -13.68 25.18
C ARG A 112 -43.00 -13.59 23.72
N ILE A 113 -42.72 -14.74 23.10
CA ILE A 113 -42.46 -14.90 21.66
C ILE A 113 -43.48 -15.92 21.15
N PRO A 114 -43.99 -15.82 19.91
CA PRO A 114 -44.88 -16.84 19.39
C PRO A 114 -44.28 -18.24 19.46
N MET A 115 -45.09 -19.21 19.89
CA MET A 115 -44.73 -20.62 19.94
C MET A 115 -45.59 -21.40 18.94
N CYS A 116 -44.95 -22.22 18.11
CA CYS A 116 -45.63 -22.95 17.04
C CYS A 116 -45.84 -24.42 17.39
N TYR A 117 -47.06 -24.91 17.18
CA TYR A 117 -47.49 -26.26 17.50
C TYR A 117 -48.10 -26.91 16.27
N THR A 118 -47.54 -28.05 15.83
CA THR A 118 -48.03 -28.75 14.64
C THR A 118 -49.31 -29.51 14.96
N ILE A 119 -50.39 -29.24 14.23
CA ILE A 119 -51.59 -30.09 14.28
C ILE A 119 -51.36 -31.29 13.36
N VAL A 120 -51.26 -32.48 13.96
CA VAL A 120 -51.28 -33.74 13.22
C VAL A 120 -52.75 -34.11 12.97
N PRO A 121 -53.17 -34.34 11.71
CA PRO A 121 -54.53 -34.77 11.42
C PRO A 121 -54.90 -36.05 12.20
N PRO A 122 -56.14 -36.18 12.73
CA PRO A 122 -56.56 -37.32 13.54
C PRO A 122 -56.40 -38.70 12.86
N THR A 123 -56.28 -38.75 11.53
CA THR A 123 -56.08 -39.97 10.75
C THR A 123 -54.75 -40.69 11.01
N GLU A 124 -53.74 -40.03 11.59
CA GLU A 124 -52.45 -40.66 11.92
C GLU A 124 -52.35 -41.17 13.36
N LEU A 125 -53.18 -40.65 14.28
CA LEU A 125 -53.20 -41.07 15.69
C LEU A 125 -54.04 -42.35 15.94
N ALA A 126 -54.81 -42.79 14.94
CA ALA A 126 -55.74 -43.90 15.07
C ALA A 126 -55.27 -45.20 14.40
N LYS A 127 -54.16 -45.77 14.88
CA LYS A 127 -54.05 -47.23 15.07
C LYS A 127 -53.29 -47.51 16.36
N PRO A 128 -53.96 -47.72 17.50
CA PRO A 128 -53.32 -48.46 18.58
C PRO A 128 -52.79 -49.77 17.97
N LYS A 129 -51.52 -50.09 18.21
CA LYS A 129 -50.93 -51.39 17.89
C LYS A 129 -51.67 -52.47 18.69
N LEU A 130 -52.86 -52.86 18.24
CA LEU A 130 -53.44 -54.14 18.59
C LEU A 130 -52.54 -55.20 17.95
N ARG A 131 -52.01 -56.08 18.80
CA ARG A 131 -51.17 -57.24 18.41
C ARG A 131 -51.85 -58.02 17.28
N PRO A 132 -51.09 -58.61 16.34
CA PRO A 132 -51.67 -59.29 15.21
C PRO A 132 -52.29 -60.61 15.69
N ALA A 133 -53.62 -60.69 15.64
CA ALA A 133 -54.31 -61.96 15.56
C ALA A 133 -55.10 -61.99 14.25
N ILE A 134 -54.62 -62.88 13.38
CA ILE A 134 -55.35 -63.55 12.29
C ILE A 134 -55.58 -62.69 11.03
N ALA A 135 -54.95 -63.18 9.98
CA ALA A 135 -55.08 -62.78 8.60
C ALA A 135 -56.52 -62.96 8.07
N SER A 136 -56.94 -62.07 7.17
CA SER A 136 -57.31 -62.49 5.81
C SER A 136 -57.61 -61.29 4.90
N ASN A 137 -56.95 -61.33 3.73
CA ASN A 137 -57.42 -60.86 2.43
C ASN A 137 -58.19 -59.54 2.33
N ARG A 138 -57.45 -58.41 2.27
CA ARG A 138 -57.73 -57.37 1.27
C ARG A 138 -56.41 -56.77 0.75
N LYS A 139 -55.99 -57.23 -0.44
CA LYS A 139 -55.06 -56.48 -1.29
C LYS A 139 -55.85 -55.32 -1.90
N THR A 140 -55.64 -54.10 -1.42
CA THR A 140 -56.13 -52.88 -2.08
C THR A 140 -55.05 -51.81 -2.03
N ASP A 141 -54.50 -51.50 -3.20
CA ASP A 141 -53.84 -50.29 -3.74
C ASP A 141 -52.94 -49.35 -2.92
N TRP A 142 -52.91 -49.44 -1.58
CA TRP A 142 -52.14 -48.51 -0.74
C TRP A 142 -50.62 -48.67 -0.85
N SER A 143 -50.13 -49.80 -1.37
CA SER A 143 -48.68 -50.02 -1.49
C SER A 143 -48.05 -49.19 -2.60
N GLN A 144 -48.79 -48.81 -3.66
CA GLN A 144 -48.23 -48.05 -4.77
C GLN A 144 -48.01 -46.57 -4.43
N ASP A 145 -48.92 -45.95 -3.69
CA ASP A 145 -48.80 -44.52 -3.34
C ASP A 145 -47.75 -44.28 -2.26
N LEU A 146 -47.62 -45.19 -1.28
CA LEU A 146 -46.54 -45.12 -0.30
C LEU A 146 -45.15 -45.34 -0.95
N LEU A 147 -45.07 -46.24 -1.95
CA LEU A 147 -43.86 -46.44 -2.76
C LEU A 147 -43.52 -45.22 -3.62
N LYS A 148 -44.52 -44.52 -4.19
CA LYS A 148 -44.32 -43.28 -4.95
C LYS A 148 -43.87 -42.12 -4.05
N GLN A 149 -44.45 -41.97 -2.86
CA GLN A 149 -44.04 -40.92 -1.92
C GLN A 149 -42.61 -41.14 -1.40
N THR A 150 -42.26 -42.38 -1.02
CA THR A 150 -40.89 -42.72 -0.61
C THR A 150 -39.88 -42.57 -1.75
N ALA A 151 -40.24 -42.91 -2.99
CA ALA A 151 -39.40 -42.65 -4.16
C ALA A 151 -39.13 -41.15 -4.34
N SER A 152 -40.16 -40.29 -4.27
CA SER A 152 -40.00 -38.84 -4.44
C SER A 152 -39.20 -38.18 -3.31
N HIS A 153 -39.28 -38.71 -2.09
CA HIS A 153 -38.50 -38.23 -0.95
C HIS A 153 -37.03 -38.62 -1.08
N ASN A 154 -36.75 -39.83 -1.56
CA ASN A 154 -35.39 -40.28 -1.85
C ASN A 154 -34.75 -39.47 -2.99
N GLU A 155 -35.52 -39.10 -4.02
CA GLU A 155 -35.06 -38.22 -5.10
C GLU A 155 -34.72 -36.81 -4.59
N PHE A 156 -35.55 -36.25 -3.70
CA PHE A 156 -35.26 -34.94 -3.09
C PHE A 156 -34.00 -34.97 -2.23
N ASN A 157 -33.86 -35.97 -1.36
CA ASN A 157 -32.69 -36.12 -0.49
C ASN A 157 -31.41 -36.37 -1.30
N ALA A 158 -31.49 -37.14 -2.40
CA ALA A 158 -30.38 -37.35 -3.32
C ALA A 158 -29.95 -36.05 -4.00
N MET A 159 -30.90 -35.23 -4.45
CA MET A 159 -30.61 -33.93 -5.05
C MET A 159 -30.04 -32.92 -4.05
N GLU A 160 -30.48 -32.94 -2.80
CA GLU A 160 -29.91 -32.09 -1.74
C GLU A 160 -28.46 -32.50 -1.41
N ALA A 161 -28.19 -33.80 -1.36
CA ALA A 161 -26.83 -34.32 -1.20
C ALA A 161 -25.93 -33.92 -2.38
N GLU A 162 -26.44 -34.00 -3.62
CA GLU A 162 -25.72 -33.57 -4.82
C GLU A 162 -25.37 -32.08 -4.78
N ILE A 163 -26.34 -31.21 -4.43
CA ILE A 163 -26.09 -29.76 -4.28
C ILE A 163 -25.03 -29.50 -3.20
N ARG A 164 -25.09 -30.22 -2.08
CA ARG A 164 -24.13 -30.08 -0.98
C ARG A 164 -22.71 -30.47 -1.41
N ASP A 165 -22.57 -31.53 -2.19
CA ASP A 165 -21.27 -31.96 -2.70
C ASP A 165 -20.72 -30.98 -3.76
N LEU A 166 -21.59 -30.36 -4.59
CA LEU A 166 -21.18 -29.28 -5.50
C LEU A 166 -20.64 -28.06 -4.74
N TYR A 167 -21.25 -27.67 -3.61
CA TYR A 167 -20.74 -26.59 -2.77
C TYR A 167 -19.36 -26.92 -2.16
N ARG A 168 -19.14 -28.16 -1.71
CA ARG A 168 -17.80 -28.60 -1.23
C ARG A 168 -16.74 -28.55 -2.33
N ALA A 169 -17.12 -28.91 -3.56
CA ALA A 169 -16.23 -28.77 -4.72
C ALA A 169 -15.89 -27.30 -4.99
N GLN A 170 -16.86 -26.39 -4.83
CA GLN A 170 -16.67 -24.95 -5.00
C GLN A 170 -15.68 -24.38 -3.97
N GLU A 171 -15.83 -24.76 -2.70
CA GLU A 171 -14.90 -24.37 -1.64
C GLU A 171 -13.46 -24.85 -1.92
N THR A 172 -13.32 -26.11 -2.33
CA THR A 172 -12.02 -26.70 -2.69
C THR A 172 -11.34 -25.93 -3.82
N LEU A 173 -12.12 -25.57 -4.84
CA LEU A 173 -11.66 -24.82 -6.00
C LEU A 173 -11.27 -23.38 -5.63
N GLN A 174 -12.03 -22.73 -4.74
CA GLN A 174 -11.71 -21.41 -4.21
C GLN A 174 -10.39 -21.42 -3.42
N VAL A 175 -10.13 -22.46 -2.62
CA VAL A 175 -8.85 -22.64 -1.92
C VAL A 175 -7.69 -22.77 -2.92
N GLN A 176 -7.89 -23.51 -4.01
CA GLN A 176 -6.86 -23.63 -5.06
C GLN A 176 -6.60 -22.31 -5.79
N ILE A 177 -7.64 -21.53 -6.11
CA ILE A 177 -7.51 -20.19 -6.70
C ILE A 177 -6.72 -19.29 -5.76
N ASN A 178 -7.08 -19.26 -4.47
CA ASN A 178 -6.40 -18.44 -3.47
C ASN A 178 -4.93 -18.83 -3.37
N ALA A 179 -4.62 -20.13 -3.25
CA ALA A 179 -3.26 -20.64 -3.16
C ALA A 179 -2.40 -20.28 -4.38
N GLN A 180 -2.97 -20.27 -5.59
CA GLN A 180 -2.25 -19.86 -6.81
C GLN A 180 -2.10 -18.34 -6.93
N SER A 181 -3.08 -17.57 -6.46
CA SER A 181 -3.04 -16.09 -6.48
C SER A 181 -2.11 -15.50 -5.42
N SER A 182 -1.87 -16.22 -4.32
CA SER A 182 -1.02 -15.80 -3.20
C SER A 182 0.47 -16.10 -3.39
N LEU A 183 0.87 -16.65 -4.54
CA LEU A 183 2.29 -16.90 -4.85
C LEU A 183 3.00 -15.58 -5.18
N GLU A 184 3.33 -14.84 -4.12
CA GLU A 184 4.11 -13.59 -4.20
C GLU A 184 5.63 -13.83 -4.23
N THR A 185 6.06 -15.10 -4.24
CA THR A 185 7.47 -15.48 -4.22
C THR A 185 8.17 -14.89 -5.46
N PRO A 186 9.26 -14.10 -5.27
CA PRO A 186 10.08 -13.63 -6.37
C PRO A 186 10.74 -14.81 -7.07
N ILE A 187 10.55 -14.95 -8.38
CA ILE A 187 11.25 -15.94 -9.19
C ILE A 187 12.12 -15.24 -10.23
N LEU A 188 13.37 -15.69 -10.37
CA LEU A 188 14.25 -15.26 -11.43
C LEU A 188 13.68 -15.76 -12.75
N PHE A 189 13.14 -14.84 -13.56
CA PHE A 189 12.43 -15.19 -14.78
C PHE A 189 13.29 -15.01 -16.03
N TRP A 190 14.14 -13.98 -16.03
CA TRP A 190 15.01 -13.69 -17.15
C TRP A 190 16.38 -13.26 -16.67
N GLN A 191 17.40 -13.75 -17.37
CA GLN A 191 18.79 -13.42 -17.13
C GLN A 191 19.52 -13.31 -18.45
N ASP A 192 20.32 -12.28 -18.60
CA ASP A 192 21.20 -12.11 -19.75
C ASP A 192 22.57 -11.64 -19.27
N GLN A 193 23.60 -12.17 -19.93
CA GLN A 193 24.99 -12.00 -19.57
C GLN A 193 25.81 -11.59 -20.78
N PHE A 194 26.47 -10.46 -20.64
CA PHE A 194 27.45 -10.01 -21.61
C PHE A 194 28.86 -10.37 -21.13
N ASN A 195 29.43 -11.42 -21.73
CA ASN A 195 30.78 -11.91 -21.46
C ASN A 195 31.57 -11.96 -22.78
N ASN A 196 32.17 -10.85 -23.17
CA ASN A 196 32.97 -10.80 -24.40
C ASN A 196 34.28 -10.06 -24.19
N THR A 197 35.36 -10.60 -24.74
CA THR A 197 36.65 -9.94 -24.90
C THR A 197 36.57 -8.95 -26.04
N VAL A 198 36.56 -7.65 -25.72
CA VAL A 198 36.35 -6.63 -26.74
C VAL A 198 37.60 -5.79 -26.96
N THR A 199 38.15 -5.85 -28.18
CA THR A 199 39.25 -4.98 -28.64
C THR A 199 38.79 -3.60 -29.10
N THR A 200 37.46 -3.37 -29.17
CA THR A 200 36.82 -2.12 -29.59
C THR A 200 35.70 -1.72 -28.61
N LEU A 201 35.27 -0.46 -28.64
CA LEU A 201 34.16 0.03 -27.81
C LEU A 201 32.86 -0.64 -28.28
N GLN A 202 32.18 -1.36 -27.39
CA GLN A 202 30.90 -2.01 -27.69
C GLN A 202 29.84 -1.59 -26.68
N TRP A 203 28.65 -1.37 -27.22
CA TRP A 203 27.40 -1.28 -26.49
C TRP A 203 26.69 -2.62 -26.54
N HIS A 204 26.22 -3.09 -25.38
CA HIS A 204 25.32 -4.23 -25.30
C HIS A 204 23.99 -3.76 -24.71
N ARG A 205 22.91 -3.97 -25.45
CA ARG A 205 21.58 -3.58 -25.03
C ARG A 205 20.85 -4.81 -24.51
N PHE A 206 20.50 -4.78 -23.24
CA PHE A 206 19.65 -5.76 -22.60
C PHE A 206 18.20 -5.32 -22.80
N GLU A 207 17.42 -6.12 -23.51
CA GLU A 207 15.99 -5.87 -23.75
C GLU A 207 15.17 -7.03 -23.19
N TYR A 208 14.14 -6.68 -22.42
CA TYR A 208 13.19 -7.61 -21.85
C TYR A 208 11.77 -7.16 -22.17
N SER A 209 10.96 -8.11 -22.61
CA SER A 209 9.51 -7.99 -22.76
C SER A 209 8.89 -9.31 -22.27
N GLY A 210 8.16 -9.25 -21.16
CA GLY A 210 7.60 -10.43 -20.50
C GLY A 210 6.59 -10.07 -19.42
N PRO A 211 6.36 -10.93 -18.41
CA PRO A 211 5.50 -10.62 -17.27
C PRO A 211 5.92 -9.35 -16.51
N PRO A 212 4.98 -8.74 -15.74
CA PRO A 212 5.25 -7.63 -14.85
C PRO A 212 6.50 -7.84 -14.00
N ILE A 213 7.36 -6.82 -14.00
CA ILE A 213 8.65 -6.89 -13.31
C ILE A 213 8.41 -6.61 -11.83
N LEU A 214 8.91 -7.48 -10.96
CA LEU A 214 8.91 -7.25 -9.51
C LEU A 214 10.16 -6.48 -9.08
N ARG A 215 11.34 -6.92 -9.54
CA ARG A 215 12.63 -6.25 -9.29
C ARG A 215 13.65 -6.58 -10.38
N ILE A 216 14.65 -5.73 -10.49
CA ILE A 216 15.76 -5.86 -11.44
C ILE A 216 17.06 -5.82 -10.66
N GLU A 217 17.90 -6.84 -10.84
CA GLU A 217 19.23 -6.92 -10.26
C GLU A 217 20.26 -6.77 -11.38
N LYS A 218 21.23 -5.88 -11.17
CA LYS A 218 22.30 -5.57 -12.13
C LYS A 218 23.61 -5.85 -11.41
N GLU A 219 24.46 -6.67 -12.03
CA GLU A 219 25.75 -7.04 -11.45
C GLU A 219 26.85 -6.74 -12.47
N ASP A 220 27.87 -6.00 -12.04
CA ASP A 220 29.09 -5.78 -12.80
C ASP A 220 30.21 -6.56 -12.10
N ARG A 221 30.67 -7.65 -12.72
CA ARG A 221 31.69 -8.53 -12.16
C ARG A 221 33.11 -8.16 -12.61
N GLY A 222 33.26 -7.09 -13.40
CA GLY A 222 34.56 -6.56 -13.83
C GLY A 222 35.06 -5.44 -12.91
N LEU A 223 36.37 -5.40 -12.63
CA LEU A 223 37.01 -4.30 -11.91
C LEU A 223 36.98 -3.01 -12.77
N GLU A 224 35.97 -2.14 -12.63
CA GLU A 224 35.95 -0.73 -13.10
C GLU A 224 35.96 -0.42 -14.63
N TYR A 225 35.54 -1.34 -15.50
CA TYR A 225 35.72 -1.17 -16.95
C TYR A 225 34.47 -0.91 -17.82
N GLY A 226 33.28 -0.71 -17.26
CA GLY A 226 32.09 -0.31 -18.01
C GLY A 226 31.12 0.57 -17.22
N TYR A 227 30.06 1.04 -17.87
CA TYR A 227 28.98 1.78 -17.20
C TYR A 227 27.62 1.50 -17.86
N TRP A 228 26.58 1.44 -17.02
CA TRP A 228 25.19 1.36 -17.45
C TRP A 228 24.71 2.74 -17.94
N SER A 229 24.01 2.78 -19.06
CA SER A 229 23.42 3.97 -19.66
C SER A 229 22.00 3.66 -20.15
N THR A 230 21.18 4.71 -20.25
CA THR A 230 19.85 4.69 -20.87
C THR A 230 18.97 3.54 -20.35
N GLU A 231 18.24 3.81 -19.28
CA GLU A 231 17.29 2.87 -18.68
C GLU A 231 15.85 3.30 -18.99
N GLN A 232 15.09 2.43 -19.66
CA GLN A 232 13.65 2.55 -19.84
C GLN A 232 12.99 1.32 -19.24
N HIS A 233 11.97 1.52 -18.40
CA HIS A 233 11.24 0.41 -17.80
C HIS A 233 9.76 0.75 -17.59
N ASP A 234 8.91 -0.23 -17.84
CA ASP A 234 7.51 -0.28 -17.42
C ASP A 234 7.32 -1.57 -16.60
N TYR A 235 7.32 -1.42 -15.27
CA TYR A 235 7.17 -2.54 -14.35
C TYR A 235 5.81 -3.24 -14.52
N SER A 236 4.75 -2.48 -14.82
CA SER A 236 3.40 -3.02 -15.02
C SER A 236 3.23 -3.69 -16.38
N GLY A 237 3.79 -3.11 -17.44
CA GLY A 237 3.75 -3.66 -18.80
C GLY A 237 4.83 -4.71 -19.09
N GLY A 238 5.71 -4.98 -18.13
CA GLY A 238 6.75 -5.99 -18.23
C GLY A 238 7.79 -5.71 -19.31
N THR A 239 8.10 -4.44 -19.55
CA THR A 239 9.15 -4.05 -20.51
C THR A 239 10.33 -3.39 -19.79
N PHE A 240 11.54 -3.75 -20.21
CA PHE A 240 12.77 -3.18 -19.68
C PHE A 240 13.85 -3.12 -20.76
N SER A 241 14.58 -2.02 -20.81
CA SER A 241 15.70 -1.83 -21.72
C SER A 241 16.81 -1.08 -21.00
N ILE A 242 18.02 -1.63 -20.96
CA ILE A 242 19.22 -0.96 -20.45
C ILE A 242 20.41 -1.21 -21.35
N THR A 243 21.29 -0.22 -21.53
CA THR A 243 22.49 -0.35 -22.36
C THR A 243 23.74 -0.33 -21.50
N TYR A 244 24.58 -1.36 -21.58
CA TYR A 244 25.91 -1.39 -20.95
C TYR A 244 26.97 -1.00 -21.97
N ASN A 245 27.79 0.01 -21.64
CA ASN A 245 28.89 0.46 -22.48
C ASN A 245 30.23 -0.03 -21.92
N THR A 246 31.04 -0.64 -22.77
CA THR A 246 32.36 -1.15 -22.42
C THR A 246 33.45 -0.09 -22.67
N LYS A 247 34.51 -0.07 -21.85
CA LYS A 247 35.74 0.68 -22.18
C LYS A 247 36.67 -0.17 -23.05
N LEU A 248 37.46 0.48 -23.90
CA LEU A 248 38.42 -0.17 -24.79
C LEU A 248 39.44 -1.01 -23.97
N GLY A 249 39.62 -2.30 -24.31
CA GLY A 249 40.58 -3.18 -23.63
C GLY A 249 40.07 -3.84 -22.34
N ALA A 250 38.78 -3.70 -22.04
CA ALA A 250 38.12 -4.30 -20.89
C ALA A 250 37.72 -5.77 -21.10
N TYR A 251 37.60 -6.50 -20.00
CA TYR A 251 36.86 -7.76 -19.91
C TYR A 251 35.51 -7.50 -19.21
N PRO A 252 34.54 -6.88 -19.90
CA PRO A 252 33.24 -6.59 -19.32
C PRO A 252 32.51 -7.89 -19.00
N ASN A 253 31.99 -7.98 -17.77
CA ASN A 253 31.12 -9.05 -17.32
C ASN A 253 29.90 -8.39 -16.67
N ALA A 254 28.90 -8.12 -17.50
CA ALA A 254 27.66 -7.47 -17.08
C ALA A 254 26.54 -8.49 -17.09
N ASN A 255 25.80 -8.56 -15.98
CA ASN A 255 24.70 -9.50 -15.79
C ASN A 255 23.45 -8.71 -15.38
N VAL A 256 22.35 -8.91 -16.09
CA VAL A 256 21.03 -8.39 -15.71
C VAL A 256 20.13 -9.56 -15.38
N GLN A 257 19.49 -9.47 -14.22
CA GLN A 257 18.53 -10.44 -13.71
C GLN A 257 17.18 -9.76 -13.46
N ILE A 258 16.12 -10.31 -14.02
CA ILE A 258 14.75 -9.83 -13.85
C ILE A 258 13.96 -10.86 -13.08
N TRP A 259 13.38 -10.39 -11.98
CA TRP A 259 12.54 -11.18 -11.10
C TRP A 259 11.09 -10.76 -11.29
N VAL A 260 10.19 -11.73 -11.38
CA VAL A 260 8.74 -11.54 -11.50
C VAL A 260 8.03 -12.27 -10.36
N LYS A 261 6.75 -11.98 -10.12
CA LYS A 261 5.96 -12.80 -9.20
C LYS A 261 5.60 -14.12 -9.89
N GLU A 262 5.65 -15.22 -9.16
CA GLU A 262 5.24 -16.53 -9.68
C GLU A 262 3.80 -16.54 -10.21
N CYS A 263 2.90 -15.78 -9.59
CA CYS A 263 1.52 -15.63 -10.03
C CYS A 263 1.37 -14.90 -11.38
N ASP A 264 2.38 -14.13 -11.82
CA ASP A 264 2.38 -13.40 -13.09
C ASP A 264 2.92 -14.23 -14.26
N LEU A 265 3.44 -15.43 -14.00
CA LEU A 265 3.94 -16.32 -15.04
C LEU A 265 2.79 -16.78 -15.95
N PRO A 266 3.01 -16.88 -17.29
CA PRO A 266 1.96 -17.28 -18.22
C PRO A 266 1.31 -18.63 -17.88
N GLN A 267 2.10 -19.58 -17.36
CA GLN A 267 1.61 -20.90 -16.94
C GLN A 267 0.69 -20.80 -15.72
N THR A 268 1.06 -19.98 -14.72
CA THR A 268 0.24 -19.74 -13.51
C THR A 268 -1.03 -18.97 -13.86
N GLN A 269 -0.95 -17.98 -14.75
CA GLN A 269 -2.10 -17.24 -15.26
C GLN A 269 -3.05 -18.12 -16.08
N ALA A 270 -2.51 -19.02 -16.91
CA ALA A 270 -3.31 -20.01 -17.64
C ALA A 270 -4.05 -20.95 -16.66
N LYS A 271 -3.37 -21.42 -15.62
CA LYS A 271 -3.97 -22.25 -14.57
C LYS A 271 -5.03 -21.51 -13.75
N LEU A 272 -4.79 -20.24 -13.38
CA LEU A 272 -5.78 -19.39 -12.72
C LEU A 272 -7.01 -19.15 -13.60
N THR A 273 -6.81 -18.95 -14.89
CA THR A 273 -7.89 -18.79 -15.87
C THR A 273 -8.72 -20.07 -15.99
N GLN A 274 -8.04 -21.23 -16.06
CA GLN A 274 -8.69 -22.53 -16.05
C GLN A 274 -9.53 -22.72 -14.78
N LEU A 275 -8.95 -22.53 -13.59
CA LEU A 275 -9.66 -22.68 -12.31
C LEU A 275 -10.87 -21.73 -12.23
N ARG A 276 -10.75 -20.47 -12.65
CA ARG A 276 -11.89 -19.54 -12.67
C ARG A 276 -12.99 -19.98 -13.66
N SER A 277 -12.61 -20.58 -14.78
CA SER A 277 -13.58 -21.13 -15.73
C SER A 277 -14.33 -22.34 -15.16
N GLU A 278 -13.63 -23.21 -14.43
CA GLU A 278 -14.21 -24.34 -13.71
C GLU A 278 -15.16 -23.86 -12.60
N GLN A 279 -14.79 -22.81 -11.87
CA GLN A 279 -15.66 -22.18 -10.86
C GLN A 279 -16.98 -21.72 -11.47
N LYS A 280 -16.90 -21.00 -12.60
CA LYS A 280 -18.07 -20.49 -13.30
C LYS A 280 -18.98 -21.61 -13.82
N ALA A 281 -18.40 -22.71 -14.31
CA ALA A 281 -19.15 -23.88 -14.75
C ALA A 281 -19.86 -24.56 -13.56
N LEU A 282 -19.19 -24.64 -12.41
CA LEU A 282 -19.75 -25.20 -11.19
C LEU A 282 -20.91 -24.34 -10.65
N ASP A 283 -20.76 -23.01 -10.63
CA ASP A 283 -21.81 -22.08 -10.23
C ASP A 283 -23.07 -22.23 -11.10
N THR A 284 -22.87 -22.38 -12.41
CA THR A 284 -23.96 -22.60 -13.37
C THR A 284 -24.69 -23.91 -13.07
N THR A 285 -23.95 -24.96 -12.72
CA THR A 285 -24.49 -26.28 -12.36
C THR A 285 -25.31 -26.22 -11.06
N ILE A 286 -24.79 -25.54 -10.03
CA ILE A 286 -25.49 -25.32 -8.76
C ILE A 286 -26.81 -24.58 -9.01
N GLN A 287 -26.78 -23.51 -9.81
CA GLN A 287 -27.99 -22.76 -10.15
C GLN A 287 -29.02 -23.62 -10.89
N GLN A 288 -28.58 -24.46 -11.82
CA GLN A 288 -29.46 -25.38 -12.54
C GLN A 288 -30.11 -26.38 -11.58
N LYS A 289 -29.34 -27.04 -10.71
CA LYS A 289 -29.86 -28.00 -9.74
C LYS A 289 -30.84 -27.38 -8.75
N GLN A 290 -30.60 -26.14 -8.32
CA GLN A 290 -31.56 -25.40 -7.51
C GLN A 290 -32.87 -25.09 -8.25
N ARG A 291 -32.84 -24.87 -9.57
CA ARG A 291 -34.06 -24.70 -10.37
C ARG A 291 -34.83 -26.01 -10.48
N GLU A 292 -34.14 -27.12 -10.73
CA GLU A 292 -34.72 -28.47 -10.75
C GLU A 292 -35.38 -28.81 -9.41
N GLN A 293 -34.72 -28.49 -8.29
CA GLN A 293 -35.27 -28.66 -6.94
C GLN A 293 -36.56 -27.87 -6.71
N ARG A 294 -36.61 -26.60 -7.16
CA ARG A 294 -37.83 -25.79 -7.06
C ARG A 294 -38.96 -26.35 -7.91
N GLN A 295 -38.66 -26.81 -9.13
CA GLN A 295 -39.65 -27.42 -10.01
C GLN A 295 -40.20 -28.73 -9.42
N LEU A 296 -39.34 -29.58 -8.86
CA LEU A 296 -39.75 -30.82 -8.20
C LEU A 296 -40.65 -30.52 -6.99
N MET A 297 -40.30 -29.54 -6.14
CA MET A 297 -41.17 -29.10 -5.04
C MET A 297 -42.52 -28.56 -5.53
N GLN A 298 -42.53 -27.81 -6.64
CA GLN A 298 -43.75 -27.26 -7.20
C GLN A 298 -44.66 -28.36 -7.80
N GLN A 299 -44.06 -29.37 -8.44
CA GLN A 299 -44.78 -30.55 -8.94
C GLN A 299 -45.37 -31.37 -7.78
N GLN A 300 -44.59 -31.64 -6.73
CA GLN A 300 -45.08 -32.31 -5.52
C GLN A 300 -46.25 -31.55 -4.87
N ARG A 301 -46.15 -30.21 -4.79
CA ARG A 301 -47.24 -29.35 -4.29
C ARG A 301 -48.50 -29.45 -5.15
N SER A 302 -48.35 -29.50 -6.48
CA SER A 302 -49.50 -29.61 -7.39
C SER A 302 -50.19 -30.98 -7.30
N SER A 303 -49.45 -32.06 -7.04
CA SER A 303 -50.02 -33.41 -6.84
C SER A 303 -50.68 -33.61 -5.46
N LEU A 304 -50.24 -32.87 -4.44
CA LEU A 304 -50.80 -32.92 -3.07
C LEU A 304 -52.09 -32.09 -2.92
N ASN A 305 -52.53 -31.37 -3.96
CA ASN A 305 -53.73 -30.53 -3.93
C ASN A 305 -55.06 -31.30 -4.09
N SER A 306 -55.08 -32.62 -3.98
CA SER A 306 -56.32 -33.39 -3.76
C SER A 306 -56.80 -33.25 -2.31
N ALA A 307 -57.26 -32.05 -1.96
CA ALA A 307 -58.26 -31.66 -0.95
C ALA A 307 -58.36 -32.31 0.46
N SER A 308 -57.44 -33.15 0.95
CA SER A 308 -57.51 -33.62 2.34
C SER A 308 -56.21 -33.41 3.13
N THR A 309 -56.29 -32.49 4.09
CA THR A 309 -55.43 -32.32 5.28
C THR A 309 -53.97 -31.96 5.04
N ARG A 310 -53.69 -30.80 4.44
CA ARG A 310 -52.35 -30.19 4.56
C ARG A 310 -52.06 -29.91 6.05
N PRO A 311 -50.93 -30.36 6.61
CA PRO A 311 -50.55 -30.02 7.97
C PRO A 311 -50.32 -28.51 8.08
N PHE A 312 -50.68 -27.95 9.24
CA PHE A 312 -50.44 -26.57 9.57
C PHE A 312 -50.09 -26.45 11.05
N GLN A 313 -49.49 -25.32 11.41
CA GLN A 313 -49.11 -25.03 12.78
C GLN A 313 -50.08 -24.01 13.39
N LEU A 314 -50.47 -24.24 14.64
CA LEU A 314 -51.05 -23.20 15.49
C LEU A 314 -49.91 -22.39 16.08
N ALA A 315 -50.01 -21.07 16.03
CA ALA A 315 -49.03 -20.21 16.67
C ALA A 315 -49.68 -19.49 17.86
N ASP A 316 -49.32 -19.91 19.08
CA ASP A 316 -49.69 -19.18 20.30
C ASP A 316 -48.91 -17.87 20.32
N CYS A 317 -49.58 -16.75 20.08
CA CYS A 317 -48.91 -15.46 20.03
C CYS A 317 -48.93 -14.77 21.40
N PRO A 318 -47.99 -13.85 21.68
CA PRO A 318 -48.02 -13.00 22.86
C PRO A 318 -49.33 -12.20 22.97
N GLY A 319 -49.63 -11.74 24.18
CA GLY A 319 -50.75 -10.84 24.40
C GLY A 319 -50.57 -9.51 23.70
N PHE A 320 -51.62 -8.98 23.09
CA PHE A 320 -51.65 -7.58 22.66
C PHE A 320 -51.43 -6.64 23.84
N ALA A 321 -50.72 -5.53 23.59
CA ALA A 321 -50.40 -4.49 24.57
C ALA A 321 -49.69 -5.03 25.83
N ASP A 322 -48.73 -5.94 25.65
CA ASP A 322 -47.87 -6.39 26.74
C ASP A 322 -46.84 -5.32 27.10
N THR A 323 -47.24 -4.41 28.00
CA THR A 323 -46.47 -3.22 28.41
C THR A 323 -45.55 -3.45 29.60
N ARG A 324 -45.21 -4.72 29.92
CA ARG A 324 -44.34 -5.06 31.07
C ARG A 324 -42.98 -4.35 30.98
N SER A 325 -42.42 -4.27 29.78
CA SER A 325 -41.27 -3.42 29.45
C SER A 325 -41.21 -3.18 27.94
N ARG A 326 -40.50 -2.14 27.50
CA ARG A 326 -40.29 -1.84 26.07
C ARG A 326 -39.67 -3.02 25.30
N LEU A 327 -38.76 -3.75 25.95
CA LEU A 327 -38.11 -4.91 25.33
C LEU A 327 -39.02 -6.12 25.25
N VAL A 328 -39.89 -6.34 26.25
CA VAL A 328 -40.90 -7.41 26.19
C VAL A 328 -41.94 -7.10 25.12
N GLU A 329 -42.37 -5.84 25.02
CA GLU A 329 -43.26 -5.39 23.95
C GLU A 329 -42.60 -5.56 22.57
N PHE A 330 -41.33 -5.17 22.44
CA PHE A 330 -40.56 -5.37 21.22
C PHE A 330 -40.41 -6.84 20.87
N GLU A 331 -40.03 -7.70 21.82
CA GLU A 331 -39.93 -9.15 21.66
C GLU A 331 -41.25 -9.76 21.16
N ALA A 332 -42.36 -9.35 21.76
CA ALA A 332 -43.69 -9.84 21.44
C ALA A 332 -44.15 -9.44 20.04
N ASN A 333 -44.02 -8.16 19.72
CA ASN A 333 -44.48 -7.61 18.44
C ASN A 333 -43.56 -8.00 17.29
N LEU A 334 -42.24 -7.99 17.50
CA LEU A 334 -41.26 -8.45 16.51
C LEU A 334 -41.44 -9.94 16.23
N GLY A 335 -41.64 -10.77 17.27
CA GLY A 335 -41.89 -12.19 17.09
C GLY A 335 -43.15 -12.47 16.31
N THR A 336 -44.22 -11.72 16.59
CA THR A 336 -45.48 -11.82 15.84
C THR A 336 -45.31 -11.39 14.39
N HIS A 337 -44.60 -10.28 14.14
CA HIS A 337 -44.31 -9.82 12.78
C HIS A 337 -43.50 -10.85 12.00
N PHE A 338 -42.41 -11.37 12.56
CA PHE A 338 -41.58 -12.33 11.87
C PHE A 338 -42.23 -13.71 11.73
N LEU A 339 -43.11 -14.10 12.64
CA LEU A 339 -43.97 -15.27 12.44
C LEU A 339 -44.75 -15.13 11.12
N PHE A 340 -45.33 -13.96 10.84
CA PHE A 340 -46.03 -13.71 9.57
C PHE A 340 -45.11 -13.69 8.37
N GLN A 341 -43.96 -13.01 8.46
CA GLN A 341 -43.05 -12.87 7.32
C GLN A 341 -42.37 -14.20 6.92
N ASN A 342 -42.09 -15.08 7.90
CA ASN A 342 -41.35 -16.32 7.66
C ASN A 342 -42.24 -17.55 7.39
N ALA A 343 -43.54 -17.46 7.67
CA ALA A 343 -44.48 -18.51 7.33
C ALA A 343 -44.63 -18.65 5.81
N SER A 344 -44.85 -19.87 5.32
CA SER A 344 -45.12 -20.06 3.89
C SER A 344 -46.45 -19.42 3.46
N GLU A 345 -47.42 -19.42 4.37
CA GLU A 345 -48.74 -18.84 4.19
C GLU A 345 -49.43 -18.70 5.56
N VAL A 346 -50.24 -17.66 5.73
CA VAL A 346 -51.08 -17.48 6.92
C VAL A 346 -52.48 -17.96 6.58
N LEU A 347 -52.86 -19.17 7.00
CA LEU A 347 -54.14 -19.78 6.59
C LEU A 347 -55.36 -18.98 7.07
N GLY A 348 -55.25 -18.36 8.24
CA GLY A 348 -56.31 -17.59 8.88
C GLY A 348 -55.90 -17.11 10.26
N ILE A 349 -56.72 -16.25 10.85
CA ILE A 349 -56.48 -15.70 12.19
C ILE A 349 -57.53 -16.24 13.14
N LEU A 350 -57.10 -16.71 14.31
CA LEU A 350 -57.99 -16.99 15.44
C LEU A 350 -57.88 -15.83 16.43
N LEU A 351 -58.93 -15.03 16.57
CA LEU A 351 -58.94 -13.89 17.47
C LEU A 351 -59.69 -14.24 18.76
N ALA A 352 -58.94 -14.49 19.84
CA ALA A 352 -59.48 -14.79 21.16
C ALA A 352 -59.95 -13.51 21.87
N ILE A 353 -61.25 -13.40 22.09
CA ILE A 353 -61.93 -12.29 22.76
C ILE A 353 -62.52 -12.85 24.06
N PRO A 354 -62.01 -12.48 25.25
CA PRO A 354 -62.61 -12.93 26.50
C PRO A 354 -63.99 -12.28 26.66
N PHE A 355 -64.97 -13.02 27.15
CA PHE A 355 -66.35 -12.56 27.29
C PHE A 355 -66.45 -11.26 28.11
N ASP A 356 -65.62 -11.11 29.15
CA ASP A 356 -65.59 -9.90 29.98
C ASP A 356 -65.14 -8.65 29.22
N ALA A 357 -64.38 -8.78 28.12
CA ALA A 357 -64.02 -7.64 27.27
C ALA A 357 -65.22 -7.04 26.54
N LEU A 358 -66.33 -7.78 26.42
CA LEU A 358 -67.61 -7.25 25.93
C LEU A 358 -68.36 -6.48 27.03
N ARG A 359 -68.21 -6.88 28.29
CA ARG A 359 -68.98 -6.31 29.43
C ARG A 359 -68.30 -5.09 30.05
N ALA A 360 -66.98 -5.06 30.07
CA ALA A 360 -66.21 -4.01 30.73
C ALA A 360 -66.35 -2.66 30.01
N GLU A 361 -66.56 -1.58 30.77
CA GLU A 361 -66.34 -0.16 30.38
C GLU A 361 -66.64 0.18 28.90
N LYS A 362 -67.88 -0.04 28.43
CA LYS A 362 -68.29 0.24 27.04
C LYS A 362 -67.44 -0.50 25.98
N ALA A 363 -67.11 -1.77 26.28
CA ALA A 363 -66.30 -2.65 25.47
C ALA A 363 -64.85 -2.16 25.27
N ALA A 364 -64.26 -1.47 26.27
CA ALA A 364 -62.90 -0.94 26.16
C ALA A 364 -61.87 -2.02 25.78
N GLY A 365 -61.96 -3.21 26.38
CA GLY A 365 -61.09 -4.34 26.07
C GLY A 365 -61.21 -4.80 24.60
N LEU A 366 -62.44 -4.93 24.09
CA LEU A 366 -62.69 -5.26 22.69
C LEU A 366 -62.19 -4.18 21.73
N ARG A 367 -62.44 -2.89 22.04
CA ARG A 367 -61.97 -1.77 21.23
C ARG A 367 -60.44 -1.77 21.12
N SER A 368 -59.75 -2.09 22.22
CA SER A 368 -58.30 -2.27 22.23
C SER A 368 -57.86 -3.40 21.29
N ILE A 369 -58.50 -4.58 21.36
CA ILE A 369 -58.21 -5.70 20.46
C ILE A 369 -58.42 -5.31 18.98
N ILE A 370 -59.54 -4.66 18.67
CA ILE A 370 -59.87 -4.24 17.29
C ILE A 370 -58.88 -3.19 16.79
N LYS A 371 -58.49 -2.24 17.65
CA LYS A 371 -57.48 -1.24 17.32
C LYS A 371 -56.16 -1.92 16.98
N THR A 372 -55.63 -2.78 17.85
CA THR A 372 -54.39 -3.51 17.59
C THR A 372 -54.49 -4.37 16.33
N LEU A 373 -55.61 -5.07 16.11
CA LEU A 373 -55.81 -5.83 14.87
C LEU A 373 -55.82 -4.93 13.62
N SER A 374 -56.39 -3.72 13.72
CA SER A 374 -56.41 -2.74 12.63
C SER A 374 -55.06 -2.09 12.36
N ASP A 375 -54.18 -2.05 13.37
CA ASP A 375 -52.81 -1.61 13.22
C ASP A 375 -51.93 -2.75 12.68
N LEU A 376 -52.31 -4.02 12.95
CA LEU A 376 -51.62 -5.21 12.43
C LEU A 376 -51.92 -5.44 10.95
N VAL A 377 -53.16 -5.19 10.52
CA VAL A 377 -53.66 -5.46 9.18
C VAL A 377 -54.13 -4.14 8.57
N SER A 378 -53.32 -3.55 7.69
CA SER A 378 -53.60 -2.22 7.13
C SER A 378 -54.87 -2.16 6.28
N ASP A 379 -55.23 -3.26 5.61
CA ASP A 379 -56.47 -3.37 4.83
C ASP A 379 -57.39 -4.50 5.38
N PRO A 380 -58.51 -4.15 6.05
CA PRO A 380 -59.47 -5.13 6.58
C PRO A 380 -60.07 -6.04 5.51
N THR A 381 -60.11 -5.63 4.24
CA THR A 381 -60.70 -6.43 3.16
C THR A 381 -59.88 -7.69 2.84
N VAL A 382 -58.57 -7.64 3.10
CA VAL A 382 -57.65 -8.77 2.91
C VAL A 382 -57.98 -9.91 3.86
N VAL A 383 -58.44 -9.60 5.07
CA VAL A 383 -58.79 -10.58 6.10
C VAL A 383 -60.29 -10.89 6.16
N ASN A 384 -61.09 -10.28 5.28
CA ASN A 384 -62.51 -10.59 5.16
C ASN A 384 -62.72 -12.08 4.85
N GLY A 385 -63.52 -12.78 5.66
CA GLY A 385 -63.73 -14.22 5.51
C GLY A 385 -62.64 -15.11 6.06
N ARG A 386 -61.61 -14.55 6.71
CA ARG A 386 -60.39 -15.28 7.11
C ARG A 386 -60.00 -15.11 8.58
N ILE A 387 -60.88 -14.51 9.38
CA ILE A 387 -60.74 -14.41 10.84
C ILE A 387 -61.86 -15.22 11.47
N ILE A 388 -61.53 -16.05 12.46
CA ILE A 388 -62.50 -16.67 13.38
C ILE A 388 -62.40 -15.93 14.71
N PHE A 389 -63.52 -15.37 15.14
CA PHE A 389 -63.67 -14.67 16.40
C PHE A 389 -64.08 -15.68 17.47
N LEU A 390 -63.21 -15.93 18.43
CA LEU A 390 -63.43 -16.90 19.50
C LEU A 390 -63.83 -16.14 20.75
N LEU A 391 -65.11 -16.27 21.15
CA LEU A 391 -65.58 -15.74 22.42
C LEU A 391 -65.22 -16.71 23.54
N THR A 392 -64.10 -16.46 24.21
CA THR A 392 -63.54 -17.31 25.26
C THR A 392 -64.04 -16.89 26.64
N LYS A 393 -63.85 -17.75 27.66
CA LYS A 393 -64.26 -17.50 29.06
C LYS A 393 -65.76 -17.20 29.26
N ALA A 394 -66.60 -17.43 28.25
CA ALA A 394 -68.05 -17.34 28.39
C ALA A 394 -68.60 -18.54 29.19
N LEU A 395 -68.14 -19.74 28.84
CA LEU A 395 -68.59 -21.00 29.42
C LEU A 395 -67.51 -21.62 30.31
N PRO A 396 -67.88 -22.31 31.40
CA PRO A 396 -69.26 -22.61 31.83
C PRO A 396 -69.95 -21.47 32.61
N ALA A 397 -69.25 -20.40 32.98
CA ALA A 397 -69.76 -19.34 33.88
C ALA A 397 -71.05 -18.65 33.39
N ASN A 398 -71.29 -18.56 32.08
CA ASN A 398 -72.43 -17.88 31.48
C ASN A 398 -73.10 -18.78 30.42
N PRO A 399 -73.88 -19.81 30.82
CA PRO A 399 -74.47 -20.80 29.90
C PRO A 399 -75.43 -20.22 28.86
N ASN A 400 -75.96 -19.02 29.10
CA ASN A 400 -76.89 -18.32 28.21
C ASN A 400 -76.21 -17.50 27.11
N VAL A 401 -74.87 -17.50 27.05
CA VAL A 401 -74.13 -16.78 26.00
C VAL A 401 -74.21 -17.58 24.70
N THR A 402 -74.92 -17.02 23.72
CA THR A 402 -75.04 -17.58 22.38
C THR A 402 -74.38 -16.66 21.34
N THR A 403 -74.13 -17.18 20.15
CA THR A 403 -73.60 -16.40 19.02
C THR A 403 -74.54 -15.23 18.67
N GLU A 404 -75.85 -15.41 18.71
CA GLU A 404 -76.84 -14.38 18.42
C GLU A 404 -76.76 -13.21 19.41
N ASN A 405 -76.63 -13.51 20.71
CA ASN A 405 -76.48 -12.50 21.76
C ASN A 405 -75.20 -11.67 21.55
N ALA A 406 -74.09 -12.32 21.16
CA ALA A 406 -72.85 -11.63 20.86
C ALA A 406 -72.95 -10.78 19.57
N LEU A 407 -73.59 -11.28 18.49
CA LEU A 407 -73.81 -10.52 17.25
C LEU A 407 -74.66 -9.27 17.48
N ALA A 408 -75.70 -9.37 18.30
CA ALA A 408 -76.53 -8.22 18.67
C ALA A 408 -75.70 -7.14 19.39
N PHE A 409 -74.78 -7.57 20.27
CA PHE A 409 -73.85 -6.68 20.94
C PHE A 409 -72.89 -5.98 19.95
N PHE A 410 -72.23 -6.75 19.07
CA PHE A 410 -71.34 -6.18 18.04
C PHE A 410 -72.07 -5.21 17.11
N SER A 411 -73.31 -5.53 16.71
CA SER A 411 -74.15 -4.65 15.88
C SER A 411 -74.46 -3.32 16.57
N LYS A 412 -74.74 -3.35 17.87
CA LYS A 412 -74.94 -2.13 18.67
C LYS A 412 -73.66 -1.31 18.75
N LEU A 413 -72.51 -1.95 18.96
CA LEU A 413 -71.22 -1.28 19.03
C LEU A 413 -70.83 -0.66 17.69
N GLN A 414 -71.05 -1.36 16.59
CA GLN A 414 -70.80 -0.86 15.23
C GLN A 414 -71.62 0.41 14.96
N LYS A 415 -72.91 0.42 15.28
CA LYS A 415 -73.76 1.61 15.14
C LYS A 415 -73.27 2.80 15.96
N GLN A 416 -72.63 2.56 17.11
CA GLN A 416 -72.01 3.62 17.91
C GLN A 416 -70.73 4.13 17.26
N SER A 417 -69.87 3.23 16.78
CA SER A 417 -68.59 3.58 16.17
C SER A 417 -68.74 4.19 14.76
N ALA A 418 -69.78 3.82 14.01
CA ALA A 418 -70.09 4.42 12.70
C ALA A 418 -70.49 5.90 12.75
N ARG A 419 -70.90 6.41 13.93
CA ARG A 419 -71.25 7.83 14.12
C ARG A 419 -70.03 8.73 14.34
N ASP A 420 -68.88 8.13 14.61
CA ASP A 420 -67.64 8.81 14.94
C ASP A 420 -66.62 8.56 13.81
N GLU A 421 -66.29 9.61 13.07
CA GLU A 421 -65.37 9.52 11.92
C GLU A 421 -64.00 8.96 12.33
N SER A 422 -63.54 9.26 13.55
CA SER A 422 -62.29 8.72 14.09
C SER A 422 -62.32 7.19 14.32
N LYS A 423 -63.52 6.59 14.33
CA LYS A 423 -63.76 5.16 14.57
C LYS A 423 -64.22 4.40 13.32
N GLN A 424 -64.07 4.96 12.13
CA GLN A 424 -64.45 4.27 10.89
C GLN A 424 -63.72 2.93 10.72
N ARG A 425 -62.43 2.83 11.10
CA ARG A 425 -61.68 1.56 11.07
C ARG A 425 -62.28 0.52 12.00
N GLU A 426 -62.64 0.91 13.23
CA GLU A 426 -63.33 0.05 14.20
C GLU A 426 -64.65 -0.47 13.62
N SER A 427 -65.44 0.41 12.99
CA SER A 427 -66.71 0.05 12.34
C SER A 427 -66.54 -0.98 11.20
N LYS A 428 -65.47 -0.85 10.40
CA LYS A 428 -65.13 -1.82 9.32
C LYS A 428 -64.75 -3.19 9.89
N PHE A 429 -63.95 -3.25 10.94
CA PHE A 429 -63.63 -4.53 11.58
C PHE A 429 -64.84 -5.18 12.26
N LEU A 430 -65.71 -4.38 12.87
CA LEU A 430 -66.96 -4.88 13.43
C LEU A 430 -67.89 -5.44 12.34
N SER A 431 -67.89 -4.87 11.13
CA SER A 431 -68.65 -5.44 10.00
C SER A 431 -68.14 -6.82 9.61
N LEU A 432 -66.81 -7.07 9.67
CA LEU A 432 -66.26 -8.42 9.42
C LEU A 432 -66.83 -9.49 10.36
N ILE A 433 -67.15 -9.12 11.61
CA ILE A 433 -67.78 -10.03 12.59
C ILE A 433 -69.26 -10.23 12.24
N ILE A 434 -69.97 -9.14 11.95
CA ILE A 434 -71.43 -9.13 11.76
C ILE A 434 -71.84 -9.78 10.43
N ASP A 435 -71.08 -9.51 9.37
CA ASP A 435 -71.37 -9.97 8.01
C ASP A 435 -71.07 -11.46 7.83
N GLN A 436 -70.36 -12.08 8.78
CA GLN A 436 -69.93 -13.49 8.76
C GLN A 436 -70.20 -14.16 10.11
N PRO A 437 -71.47 -14.36 10.48
CA PRO A 437 -71.84 -14.92 11.77
C PRO A 437 -71.25 -16.32 12.00
N GLU A 438 -70.97 -17.09 10.95
CA GLU A 438 -70.32 -18.40 11.04
C GLU A 438 -68.85 -18.34 11.47
N ASN A 439 -68.23 -17.15 11.43
CA ASN A 439 -66.89 -16.91 11.94
C ASN A 439 -66.87 -16.57 13.43
N LEU A 440 -68.02 -16.36 14.08
CA LEU A 440 -68.11 -16.09 15.51
C LEU A 440 -68.48 -17.37 16.27
N ILE A 441 -67.56 -17.86 17.10
CA ILE A 441 -67.73 -19.11 17.85
C ILE A 441 -67.62 -18.82 19.35
N VAL A 442 -68.65 -19.20 20.11
CA VAL A 442 -68.56 -19.28 21.58
C VAL A 442 -67.70 -20.49 21.93
N PHE A 443 -66.47 -20.23 22.36
CA PHE A 443 -65.46 -21.28 22.52
C PHE A 443 -65.51 -21.85 23.94
N ASN A 444 -65.78 -23.15 24.04
CA ASN A 444 -65.79 -23.88 25.31
C ASN A 444 -64.65 -24.90 25.34
N PRO A 445 -63.59 -24.67 26.14
CA PRO A 445 -62.45 -25.59 26.21
C PRO A 445 -62.81 -26.96 26.82
N LEU A 446 -63.91 -27.06 27.58
CA LEU A 446 -64.39 -28.31 28.14
C LEU A 446 -65.20 -29.15 27.14
N ASP A 447 -65.66 -28.53 26.05
CA ASP A 447 -66.35 -29.19 24.93
C ASP A 447 -65.36 -29.32 23.75
N GLN A 448 -64.40 -30.22 23.96
CA GLN A 448 -63.30 -30.49 23.03
C GLN A 448 -63.78 -30.93 21.65
N ASP A 449 -65.03 -31.38 21.52
CA ASP A 449 -65.52 -32.02 20.32
C ASP A 449 -66.32 -31.07 19.43
N GLN A 450 -67.24 -30.27 19.98
CA GLN A 450 -68.07 -29.39 19.16
C GLN A 450 -67.31 -28.13 18.69
N SER A 451 -66.71 -27.40 19.63
CA SER A 451 -66.07 -26.10 19.37
C SER A 451 -64.81 -26.26 18.51
N THR A 452 -63.97 -27.25 18.82
CA THR A 452 -62.77 -27.61 18.05
C THR A 452 -63.12 -28.02 16.62
N LYS A 453 -64.10 -28.90 16.41
CA LYS A 453 -64.51 -29.33 15.07
C LYS A 453 -65.06 -28.15 14.26
N ALA A 454 -65.77 -27.22 14.89
CA ALA A 454 -66.25 -26.01 14.22
C ALA A 454 -65.09 -25.13 13.73
N VAL A 455 -64.12 -24.83 14.61
CA VAL A 455 -62.93 -24.04 14.27
C VAL A 455 -62.12 -24.72 13.16
N LEU A 456 -61.77 -25.99 13.31
CA LEU A 456 -60.96 -26.73 12.33
C LEU A 456 -61.67 -26.89 10.99
N ARG A 457 -63.00 -27.12 10.98
CA ARG A 457 -63.78 -27.17 9.75
C ARG A 457 -63.74 -25.83 9.03
N ARG A 458 -63.85 -24.73 9.77
CA ARG A 458 -63.87 -23.39 9.18
C ARG A 458 -62.51 -22.98 8.64
N LEU A 459 -61.42 -23.20 9.37
CA LEU A 459 -60.05 -22.93 8.92
C LEU A 459 -59.72 -23.61 7.58
N ARG A 460 -60.23 -24.84 7.36
CA ARG A 460 -60.04 -25.57 6.09
C ARG A 460 -60.71 -24.91 4.89
N THR A 461 -61.66 -23.99 5.11
CA THR A 461 -62.34 -23.26 4.03
C THR A 461 -61.65 -21.94 3.67
N PHE A 462 -60.68 -21.50 4.48
CA PHE A 462 -60.04 -20.21 4.28
C PHE A 462 -59.07 -20.22 3.11
N LYS A 463 -59.02 -19.10 2.39
CA LYS A 463 -57.94 -18.79 1.46
C LYS A 463 -56.79 -18.18 2.25
N PRO A 464 -55.53 -18.58 2.03
CA PRO A 464 -54.41 -18.01 2.76
C PRO A 464 -54.31 -16.49 2.57
N ILE A 465 -53.81 -15.82 3.61
CA ILE A 465 -53.52 -14.40 3.68
C ILE A 465 -52.04 -14.22 3.33
N PRO A 466 -51.70 -13.38 2.33
CA PRO A 466 -50.31 -13.04 2.03
C PRO A 466 -49.63 -12.33 3.22
N SER A 467 -48.38 -12.70 3.50
CA SER A 467 -47.61 -12.19 4.66
C SER A 467 -47.34 -10.68 4.63
N HIS A 468 -47.21 -10.08 3.45
CA HIS A 468 -46.95 -8.64 3.29
C HIS A 468 -48.11 -7.72 3.69
N HIS A 469 -49.27 -8.27 4.07
CA HIS A 469 -50.40 -7.50 4.61
C HIS A 469 -50.37 -7.36 6.14
N PHE A 470 -49.35 -7.91 6.80
CA PHE A 470 -49.17 -7.82 8.24
C PHE A 470 -48.04 -6.85 8.59
N ASP A 471 -48.40 -5.74 9.22
CA ASP A 471 -47.48 -4.68 9.63
C ASP A 471 -46.82 -4.98 10.99
N LEU A 472 -45.63 -4.44 11.22
CA LEU A 472 -45.01 -4.43 12.54
C LEU A 472 -45.67 -3.35 13.40
N ILE A 473 -46.37 -3.78 14.45
CA ILE A 473 -46.97 -2.88 15.44
C ILE A 473 -45.94 -2.61 16.53
N LEU A 474 -45.63 -1.36 16.80
CA LEU A 474 -44.84 -0.97 17.98
C LEU A 474 -45.49 0.27 18.57
N GLU A 475 -45.58 0.34 19.90
CA GLU A 475 -45.95 1.58 20.57
C GLU A 475 -44.95 2.68 20.23
N ALA A 476 -45.42 3.93 20.24
CA ALA A 476 -44.62 5.08 19.83
C ALA A 476 -43.32 5.19 20.65
N ASP A 477 -43.39 4.92 21.95
CA ASP A 477 -42.24 4.95 22.87
C ASP A 477 -41.21 3.85 22.55
N THR A 478 -41.68 2.63 22.30
CA THR A 478 -40.82 1.49 21.95
C THR A 478 -40.19 1.68 20.58
N ARG A 479 -40.96 2.16 19.59
CA ARG A 479 -40.46 2.54 18.26
C ARG A 479 -39.40 3.63 18.36
N THR A 480 -39.67 4.69 19.13
CA THR A 480 -38.70 5.79 19.33
C THR A 480 -37.43 5.26 19.97
N HIS A 481 -37.54 4.43 21.01
CA HIS A 481 -36.38 3.84 21.66
C HIS A 481 -35.52 2.99 20.72
N ILE A 482 -36.14 2.10 19.92
CA ILE A 482 -35.43 1.26 18.95
C ILE A 482 -34.77 2.10 17.86
N ASN A 483 -35.50 3.09 17.33
CA ASN A 483 -34.97 4.02 16.34
C ASN A 483 -33.78 4.78 16.91
N ASP A 484 -33.88 5.34 18.12
CA ASP A 484 -32.79 6.08 18.77
C ASP A 484 -31.56 5.19 19.00
N THR A 485 -31.77 3.95 19.44
CA THR A 485 -30.67 2.99 19.65
C THR A 485 -29.97 2.63 18.34
N ILE A 486 -30.72 2.36 17.28
CA ILE A 486 -30.16 2.01 15.96
C ILE A 486 -29.55 3.24 15.27
N ASP A 487 -30.18 4.40 15.37
CA ASP A 487 -29.67 5.68 14.89
C ASP A 487 -28.37 6.07 15.61
N GLY A 488 -28.24 5.77 16.91
CA GLY A 488 -27.02 5.96 17.67
C GLY A 488 -25.85 5.12 17.13
N VAL A 489 -26.11 3.85 16.76
CA VAL A 489 -25.09 2.99 16.12
C VAL A 489 -24.76 3.47 14.71
N ALA A 490 -25.77 3.88 13.93
CA ALA A 490 -25.56 4.44 12.60
C ALA A 490 -24.78 5.76 12.65
N GLU A 491 -25.02 6.62 13.65
CA GLU A 491 -24.29 7.87 13.87
C GLU A 491 -22.82 7.62 14.26
N MET A 492 -22.57 6.65 15.14
CA MET A 492 -21.20 6.20 15.42
C MET A 492 -20.52 5.67 14.14
N GLY A 493 -21.22 4.84 13.37
CA GLY A 493 -20.74 4.34 12.09
C GLY A 493 -20.39 5.45 11.10
N HIS A 494 -21.25 6.48 10.98
CA HIS A 494 -20.97 7.68 10.18
C HIS A 494 -19.72 8.42 10.64
N ALA A 495 -19.57 8.66 11.94
CA ALA A 495 -18.40 9.35 12.48
C ALA A 495 -17.10 8.59 12.19
N PHE A 496 -17.12 7.25 12.23
CA PHE A 496 -15.97 6.44 11.83
C PHE A 496 -15.67 6.57 10.34
N LEU A 497 -16.69 6.50 9.48
CA LEU A 497 -16.52 6.65 8.03
C LEU A 497 -16.02 8.05 7.67
N ASP A 498 -16.52 9.11 8.32
CA ASP A 498 -16.00 10.48 8.17
C ASP A 498 -14.53 10.58 8.56
N GLN A 499 -14.11 9.91 9.63
CA GLN A 499 -12.72 9.88 10.05
C GLN A 499 -11.84 9.15 9.02
N VAL A 500 -12.32 8.03 8.47
CA VAL A 500 -11.62 7.31 7.41
C VAL A 500 -11.51 8.16 6.15
N ASP A 501 -12.59 8.80 5.70
CA ASP A 501 -12.61 9.67 4.52
C ASP A 501 -11.64 10.84 4.71
N HIS A 502 -11.66 11.48 5.87
CA HIS A 502 -10.75 12.58 6.20
C HIS A 502 -9.28 12.16 6.18
N LEU A 503 -8.94 11.04 6.82
CA LEU A 503 -7.57 10.51 6.85
C LEU A 503 -7.12 10.06 5.45
N SER A 504 -8.01 9.45 4.68
CA SER A 504 -7.75 9.02 3.30
C SER A 504 -7.51 10.21 2.37
N ALA A 505 -8.16 11.35 2.60
CA ALA A 505 -7.92 12.58 1.86
C ALA A 505 -6.57 13.26 2.23
N LEU A 506 -6.13 13.15 3.49
CA LEU A 506 -4.87 13.74 3.96
C LEU A 506 -3.62 12.94 3.59
N LEU A 507 -3.74 11.63 3.40
CA LEU A 507 -2.60 10.76 3.12
C LEU A 507 -1.88 11.11 1.80
N PRO A 508 -2.59 11.28 0.66
CA PRO A 508 -1.96 11.58 -0.64
C PRO A 508 -1.17 12.89 -0.62
N GLU A 509 -1.71 13.92 0.02
CA GLU A 509 -1.03 15.23 0.13
C GLU A 509 0.22 15.11 1.01
N SER A 510 0.13 14.40 2.14
CA SER A 510 1.28 14.15 3.02
C SER A 510 2.38 13.37 2.30
N VAL A 511 2.01 12.36 1.49
CA VAL A 511 2.94 11.60 0.64
C VAL A 511 3.57 12.49 -0.44
N ARG A 512 2.79 13.36 -1.09
CA ARG A 512 3.28 14.31 -2.10
C ARG A 512 4.28 15.30 -1.51
N GLN A 513 4.01 15.84 -0.33
CA GLN A 513 4.93 16.74 0.39
C GLN A 513 6.24 16.02 0.73
N PHE A 514 6.16 14.77 1.19
CA PHE A 514 7.35 13.97 1.48
C PHE A 514 8.20 13.70 0.21
N ARG A 515 7.56 13.38 -0.93
CA ARG A 515 8.26 13.23 -2.22
C ARG A 515 8.96 14.52 -2.66
N THR A 516 8.24 15.64 -2.65
CA THR A 516 8.78 16.95 -3.02
C THR A 516 9.99 17.32 -2.17
N PHE A 517 9.92 17.04 -0.88
CA PHE A 517 11.02 17.27 0.05
C PHE A 517 12.24 16.37 -0.25
N ARG A 518 12.01 15.08 -0.54
CA ARG A 518 13.08 14.14 -0.94
C ARG A 518 13.78 14.62 -2.21
N ASP A 519 13.02 15.08 -3.20
CA ASP A 519 13.56 15.47 -4.50
C ASP A 519 14.40 16.76 -4.39
N ARG A 520 13.97 17.75 -3.59
CA ARG A 520 14.78 18.95 -3.27
C ARG A 520 16.10 18.62 -2.58
N LEU A 521 16.11 17.60 -1.72
CA LEU A 521 17.31 17.12 -1.04
C LEU A 521 18.31 16.50 -2.04
N HIS A 522 17.80 15.74 -3.00
CA HIS A 522 18.61 15.14 -4.05
C HIS A 522 19.25 16.22 -4.94
N GLU A 523 18.47 17.24 -5.33
CA GLU A 523 18.98 18.38 -6.11
C GLU A 523 20.09 19.15 -5.36
N PHE A 524 19.93 19.36 -4.05
CA PHE A 524 20.94 20.00 -3.21
C PHE A 524 22.24 19.19 -3.13
N SER A 525 22.13 17.85 -3.03
CA SER A 525 23.27 16.94 -3.01
C SER A 525 24.06 16.98 -4.33
N GLN A 526 23.39 17.02 -5.48
CA GLN A 526 24.04 17.11 -6.79
C GLN A 526 24.75 18.45 -7.02
N LYS A 527 24.15 19.56 -6.57
CA LYS A 527 24.78 20.90 -6.67
C LYS A 527 26.07 21.02 -5.85
N LYS A 528 26.20 20.28 -4.74
CA LYS A 528 27.38 20.30 -3.87
C LYS A 528 28.62 19.68 -4.53
N THR A 529 28.47 18.71 -5.43
CA THR A 529 29.58 17.97 -6.04
C THR A 529 30.24 18.75 -7.18
N SER A 530 29.46 19.44 -8.02
CA SER A 530 29.94 20.09 -9.26
C SER A 530 30.87 21.31 -9.07
N VAL A 531 30.84 21.99 -7.93
CA VAL A 531 31.59 23.24 -7.70
C VAL A 531 33.03 22.99 -7.21
N THR A 532 33.28 21.81 -6.65
CA THR A 532 34.59 21.44 -6.05
C THR A 532 35.59 20.88 -7.05
N GLU A 533 35.14 20.17 -8.09
CA GLU A 533 36.02 19.46 -9.02
C GLU A 533 36.69 20.42 -10.02
N SER A 534 35.95 21.41 -10.56
CA SER A 534 36.45 22.34 -11.58
C SER A 534 37.59 23.26 -11.13
N ASN A 535 37.69 23.62 -9.84
CA ASN A 535 38.77 24.50 -9.34
C ASN A 535 40.06 23.73 -9.01
N GLN A 536 39.96 22.43 -8.75
CA GLN A 536 41.11 21.57 -8.41
C GLN A 536 41.91 21.22 -9.67
N GLU A 537 41.22 20.89 -10.77
CA GLU A 537 41.85 20.61 -12.07
C GLU A 537 42.68 21.78 -12.61
N LEU A 538 42.17 23.01 -12.50
CA LEU A 538 42.86 24.21 -12.96
C LEU A 538 44.14 24.49 -12.12
N PHE A 539 44.12 24.17 -10.83
CA PHE A 539 45.27 24.31 -9.95
C PHE A 539 46.38 23.31 -10.31
N ASP A 540 46.02 22.05 -10.56
CA ASP A 540 46.96 21.01 -10.92
C ASP A 540 47.61 21.26 -12.30
N GLN A 541 46.84 21.79 -13.27
CA GLN A 541 47.37 22.18 -14.58
C GLN A 541 48.42 23.32 -14.50
N LYS A 542 48.17 24.32 -13.66
CA LYS A 542 49.09 25.46 -13.47
C LYS A 542 50.36 25.03 -12.71
N LYS A 543 50.24 24.12 -11.74
CA LYS A 543 51.38 23.53 -11.03
C LYS A 543 52.30 22.74 -11.97
N LYS A 544 51.73 21.98 -12.91
CA LYS A 544 52.50 21.28 -13.96
C LYS A 544 53.27 22.26 -14.85
N SER A 545 52.61 23.33 -15.29
CA SER A 545 53.23 24.39 -16.12
C SER A 545 54.41 25.09 -15.42
N TYR A 546 54.36 25.24 -14.08
CA TYR A 546 55.46 25.78 -13.29
C TYR A 546 56.67 24.85 -13.25
N ALA A 547 56.43 23.55 -13.08
CA ALA A 547 57.49 22.53 -13.04
C ALA A 547 58.25 22.45 -14.38
N ASP A 548 57.55 22.54 -15.51
CA ASP A 548 58.17 22.52 -16.84
C ASP A 548 59.02 23.78 -17.11
N LEU A 549 58.58 24.93 -16.59
CA LEU A 549 59.34 26.19 -16.69
C LEU A 549 60.66 26.13 -15.87
N LEU A 550 60.64 25.53 -14.68
CA LEU A 550 61.85 25.35 -13.87
C LEU A 550 62.91 24.50 -14.58
N LYS A 551 62.50 23.38 -15.19
CA LYS A 551 63.41 22.54 -15.99
C LYS A 551 64.08 23.32 -17.13
N THR A 552 63.32 24.22 -17.76
CA THR A 552 63.83 25.06 -18.86
C THR A 552 64.88 26.06 -18.37
N ILE A 553 64.66 26.66 -17.19
CA ILE A 553 65.63 27.58 -16.56
C ILE A 553 66.92 26.84 -16.20
N GLU A 554 66.83 25.67 -15.58
CA GLU A 554 67.98 24.84 -15.18
C GLU A 554 68.86 24.44 -16.38
N ALA A 555 68.23 24.06 -17.49
CA ALA A 555 68.93 23.72 -18.74
C ALA A 555 69.72 24.93 -19.29
N LYS A 556 69.11 26.12 -19.28
CA LYS A 556 69.75 27.37 -19.76
C LYS A 556 70.87 27.85 -18.83
N GLU A 557 70.73 27.68 -17.52
CA GLU A 557 71.81 27.98 -16.56
C GLU A 557 73.03 27.08 -16.76
N SER A 558 72.80 25.80 -17.08
CA SER A 558 73.87 24.84 -17.36
C SER A 558 74.64 25.23 -18.62
N GLN A 559 73.93 25.62 -19.68
CA GLN A 559 74.52 26.14 -20.91
C GLN A 559 75.33 27.42 -20.67
N PHE A 560 74.83 28.34 -19.84
CA PHE A 560 75.53 29.57 -19.47
C PHE A 560 76.85 29.29 -18.74
N LYS A 561 76.85 28.38 -17.75
CA LYS A 561 78.06 27.98 -17.01
C LYS A 561 79.12 27.40 -17.94
N GLN A 562 78.72 26.56 -18.90
CA GLN A 562 79.61 25.97 -19.89
C GLN A 562 80.29 27.03 -20.77
N GLN A 563 79.53 28.03 -21.23
CA GLN A 563 80.08 29.12 -22.03
C GLN A 563 81.03 30.02 -21.22
N GLN A 564 80.74 30.24 -19.94
CA GLN A 564 81.65 30.98 -19.06
C GLN A 564 82.99 30.26 -18.82
N SER A 565 82.99 28.93 -18.63
CA SER A 565 84.24 28.18 -18.50
C SER A 565 85.08 28.24 -19.77
N GLU A 566 84.43 28.18 -20.94
CA GLU A 566 85.12 28.26 -22.22
C GLU A 566 85.71 29.66 -22.47
N LEU A 567 84.98 30.72 -22.10
CA LEU A 567 85.50 32.10 -22.16
C LEU A 567 86.75 32.27 -21.28
N LYS A 568 86.75 31.68 -20.08
CA LYS A 568 87.91 31.71 -19.17
C LYS A 568 89.12 31.01 -19.80
N ARG A 569 88.92 29.81 -20.36
CA ARG A 569 89.97 29.03 -21.04
C ARG A 569 90.61 29.81 -22.18
N ILE A 570 89.81 30.36 -23.08
CA ILE A 570 90.30 31.13 -24.24
C ILE A 570 91.00 32.41 -23.78
N SER A 571 90.50 33.07 -22.73
CA SER A 571 91.13 34.27 -22.19
C SER A 571 92.51 33.97 -21.61
N SER A 572 92.69 32.84 -20.92
CA SER A 572 94.02 32.42 -20.42
C SER A 572 94.99 32.08 -21.56
N GLU A 573 94.52 31.40 -22.61
CA GLU A 573 95.35 31.04 -23.77
C GLU A 573 95.79 32.28 -24.56
N LEU A 574 94.89 33.26 -24.70
CA LEU A 574 95.19 34.55 -25.35
C LEU A 574 96.24 35.35 -24.55
N VAL A 575 96.17 35.35 -23.22
CA VAL A 575 97.17 35.99 -22.36
C VAL A 575 98.53 35.32 -22.53
N ALA A 576 98.60 33.98 -22.56
CA ALA A 576 99.85 33.24 -22.72
C ALA A 576 100.56 33.48 -24.06
N LEU A 577 99.80 33.67 -25.15
CA LEU A 577 100.36 33.95 -26.48
C LEU A 577 100.73 35.42 -26.69
N ASN A 578 100.09 36.33 -25.97
CA ASN A 578 100.28 37.77 -26.10
C ASN A 578 101.26 38.35 -25.06
N THR A 579 102.22 37.54 -24.60
CA THR A 579 103.26 37.99 -23.68
C THR A 579 104.42 38.66 -24.42
N ASP A 580 105.15 39.50 -23.71
CA ASP A 580 106.43 40.08 -24.15
C ASP A 580 107.62 39.12 -23.93
N GLU A 581 107.36 37.85 -23.58
CA GLU A 581 108.40 36.85 -23.41
C GLU A 581 109.18 36.66 -24.72
N GLU A 582 110.50 36.56 -24.58
CA GLU A 582 111.42 36.35 -25.68
C GLU A 582 111.53 34.86 -26.00
N GLU A 583 111.56 34.53 -27.28
CA GLU A 583 111.79 33.18 -27.77
C GLU A 583 112.86 33.22 -28.87
N GLU A 584 113.77 32.24 -28.85
CA GLU A 584 114.77 32.10 -29.92
C GLU A 584 114.03 31.79 -31.22
N TYR A 585 114.05 32.72 -32.16
CA TYR A 585 113.31 32.60 -33.41
C TYR A 585 114.20 32.18 -34.58
N TRP A 586 115.46 32.64 -34.57
CA TRP A 586 116.43 32.28 -35.59
C TRP A 586 117.82 32.20 -34.99
N SER A 587 118.64 31.29 -35.48
CA SER A 587 120.06 31.27 -35.17
C SER A 587 120.87 30.82 -36.38
N GLY A 588 122.07 31.38 -36.50
CA GLY A 588 123.07 31.00 -37.49
C GLY A 588 124.40 30.75 -36.80
N SER A 589 125.18 29.81 -37.31
CA SER A 589 126.55 29.58 -36.86
C SER A 589 127.48 29.41 -38.06
N PHE A 590 128.71 29.89 -37.92
CA PHE A 590 129.79 29.77 -38.88
C PHE A 590 131.02 29.22 -38.17
N GLN A 591 131.67 28.26 -38.82
CA GLN A 591 132.88 27.61 -38.34
C GLN A 591 133.80 27.47 -39.54
N CYS A 592 135.03 27.95 -39.44
CA CYS A 592 135.99 27.86 -40.52
C CYS A 592 137.42 27.71 -40.03
N ASP A 593 138.15 26.78 -40.66
CA ASP A 593 139.57 26.53 -40.46
C ASP A 593 140.29 26.89 -41.78
N VAL A 594 140.75 28.14 -41.93
CA VAL A 594 141.31 28.62 -43.21
C VAL A 594 142.61 29.37 -43.05
N TRP A 595 143.51 29.10 -44.01
CA TRP A 595 144.83 29.71 -44.12
C TRP A 595 144.79 31.15 -44.66
N PHE A 596 143.64 31.62 -45.12
CA PHE A 596 143.43 32.97 -45.69
C PHE A 596 142.27 33.68 -44.97
N GLN A 597 142.17 34.99 -45.18
CA GLN A 597 141.13 35.83 -44.59
C GLN A 597 139.80 35.53 -45.29
N GLU A 598 138.82 34.97 -44.57
CA GLU A 598 137.46 34.75 -45.08
C GLU A 598 136.46 35.62 -44.32
N TRP A 599 135.25 35.74 -44.88
CA TRP A 599 134.15 36.39 -44.19
C TRP A 599 132.83 35.63 -44.38
N HIS A 600 131.96 35.68 -43.37
CA HIS A 600 130.62 35.10 -43.41
C HIS A 600 129.57 36.13 -42.99
N ASP A 601 128.53 36.26 -43.81
CA ASP A 601 127.42 37.19 -43.56
C ASP A 601 126.27 36.47 -42.86
N PHE A 602 125.99 36.86 -41.62
CA PHE A 602 124.76 36.48 -40.93
C PHE A 602 123.67 37.47 -41.28
N THR A 603 122.73 37.05 -42.13
CA THR A 603 121.58 37.86 -42.52
C THR A 603 120.29 37.26 -41.98
N TYR A 604 119.53 38.06 -41.24
CA TYR A 604 118.20 37.74 -40.74
C TYR A 604 117.19 38.73 -41.27
N GLN A 605 116.07 38.20 -41.75
CA GLN A 605 114.88 38.96 -42.16
C GLN A 605 113.64 38.22 -41.66
N GLY A 606 113.04 38.73 -40.58
CA GLY A 606 111.89 38.09 -39.92
C GLY A 606 111.09 39.05 -39.06
N PRO A 607 110.39 38.58 -38.01
CA PRO A 607 109.69 39.43 -37.07
C PRO A 607 110.60 40.43 -36.33
N LYS A 608 109.96 41.38 -35.64
CA LYS A 608 110.66 42.41 -34.87
C LYS A 608 111.65 41.78 -33.90
N ILE A 609 112.91 42.16 -34.04
CA ILE A 609 113.99 41.63 -33.22
C ILE A 609 113.90 42.30 -31.86
N LYS A 610 113.84 41.49 -30.81
CA LYS A 610 113.91 41.99 -29.44
C LYS A 610 115.33 42.01 -28.93
N ARG A 611 116.05 40.90 -29.13
CA ARG A 611 117.39 40.70 -28.60
C ARG A 611 118.23 39.89 -29.59
N ILE A 612 119.50 40.22 -29.66
CA ILE A 612 120.49 39.56 -30.52
C ILE A 612 121.61 39.09 -29.61
N GLU A 613 121.94 37.81 -29.68
CA GLU A 613 123.11 37.26 -29.01
C GLU A 613 124.14 36.89 -30.06
N LYS A 614 125.35 37.44 -29.90
CA LYS A 614 126.50 37.09 -30.73
C LYS A 614 127.49 36.35 -29.86
N GLN A 615 128.01 35.23 -30.35
CA GLN A 615 129.12 34.53 -29.71
C GLN A 615 130.23 34.33 -30.72
N ARG A 616 131.48 34.56 -30.30
CA ARG A 616 132.66 34.19 -31.06
C ARG A 616 133.63 33.41 -30.19
N ARG A 617 134.34 32.45 -30.78
CA ARG A 617 135.45 31.71 -30.18
C ARG A 617 136.60 31.70 -31.18
N GLY A 618 137.61 32.53 -30.92
CA GLY A 618 138.85 32.68 -31.69
C GLY A 618 139.79 33.63 -30.95
N ASP A 619 141.10 33.49 -31.17
CA ASP A 619 142.14 34.36 -30.58
C ASP A 619 141.93 35.83 -31.00
N ASP A 620 142.44 36.80 -30.21
CA ASP A 620 142.10 38.25 -30.14
C ASP A 620 142.01 39.07 -31.45
N TYR A 621 142.19 38.47 -32.62
CA TYR A 621 142.27 39.13 -33.91
C TYR A 621 141.10 38.89 -34.89
N ASP A 622 140.18 37.97 -34.62
CA ASP A 622 138.92 37.88 -35.38
C ASP A 622 137.95 38.99 -34.96
N TYR A 623 137.11 39.48 -35.86
CA TYR A 623 136.17 40.55 -35.52
C TYR A 623 134.89 40.55 -36.35
N TRP A 624 133.88 41.17 -35.78
CA TRP A 624 132.63 41.47 -36.47
C TRP A 624 132.76 42.80 -37.21
N LYS A 625 132.25 42.84 -38.42
CA LYS A 625 132.26 44.01 -39.30
C LYS A 625 130.89 44.20 -39.95
N ASP A 626 130.65 45.38 -40.49
CA ASP A 626 129.49 45.71 -41.31
C ASP A 626 128.16 45.34 -40.61
N GLU A 627 128.08 45.57 -39.29
CA GLU A 627 126.86 45.33 -38.52
C GLU A 627 125.81 46.39 -38.84
N SER A 628 124.66 45.93 -39.30
CA SER A 628 123.47 46.73 -39.52
C SER A 628 122.30 46.05 -38.83
N GLU A 629 121.67 46.75 -37.89
CA GLU A 629 120.46 46.29 -37.23
C GLU A 629 119.29 47.25 -37.47
N ASP A 630 118.16 46.68 -37.86
CA ASP A 630 116.86 47.33 -37.96
C ASP A 630 115.86 46.45 -37.23
N LYS A 631 115.89 46.56 -35.90
CA LYS A 631 115.10 45.74 -34.98
C LYS A 631 113.60 45.89 -35.19
N GLU A 632 113.15 47.08 -35.56
CA GLU A 632 111.73 47.38 -35.80
C GLU A 632 111.19 46.74 -37.08
N ASN A 633 112.00 46.61 -38.14
CA ASN A 633 111.61 45.90 -39.36
C ASN A 633 112.12 44.46 -39.41
N GLY A 634 112.70 43.96 -38.31
CA GLY A 634 113.17 42.59 -38.19
C GLY A 634 114.32 42.23 -39.14
N ARG A 635 115.17 43.20 -39.46
CA ARG A 635 116.33 43.01 -40.33
C ARG A 635 117.61 43.09 -39.51
N TYR A 636 118.49 42.13 -39.69
CA TYR A 636 119.80 42.13 -39.07
C TYR A 636 120.84 41.56 -40.03
N HIS A 637 121.95 42.25 -40.16
CA HIS A 637 123.09 41.82 -40.95
C HIS A 637 124.34 42.03 -40.12
N ILE A 638 125.19 41.02 -40.03
CA ILE A 638 126.55 41.21 -39.53
C ILE A 638 127.51 40.30 -40.27
N ARG A 639 128.67 40.85 -40.62
CA ARG A 639 129.75 40.10 -41.25
C ARG A 639 130.74 39.66 -40.17
N TYR A 640 131.05 38.38 -40.11
CA TYR A 640 132.18 37.88 -39.34
C TYR A 640 133.38 37.77 -40.25
N VAL A 641 134.53 38.35 -39.87
CA VAL A 641 135.77 38.29 -40.66
C VAL A 641 136.80 37.51 -39.87
N THR A 642 137.31 36.43 -40.47
CA THR A 642 138.33 35.56 -39.90
C THR A 642 139.72 36.05 -40.28
N LYS A 643 140.73 35.84 -39.44
CA LYS A 643 142.13 36.08 -39.81
C LYS A 643 142.75 34.84 -40.48
N PRO A 644 143.68 34.99 -41.45
CA PRO A 644 144.48 33.89 -41.97
C PRO A 644 145.10 33.04 -40.84
N MET A 645 144.99 31.72 -40.95
CA MET A 645 145.62 30.72 -40.07
C MET A 645 145.06 30.61 -38.63
N CYS A 646 143.83 31.08 -38.38
CA CYS A 646 143.14 30.90 -37.10
C CYS A 646 141.85 30.06 -37.26
N ASN A 647 141.53 29.26 -36.25
CA ASN A 647 140.23 28.57 -36.18
C ASN A 647 139.18 29.55 -35.67
N ALA A 648 138.20 29.85 -36.51
CA ALA A 648 137.25 30.91 -36.26
C ALA A 648 135.83 30.36 -36.13
N ASN A 649 135.20 30.58 -34.98
CA ASN A 649 133.81 30.16 -34.70
C ASN A 649 132.96 31.36 -34.32
N ALA A 650 131.83 31.53 -35.00
CA ALA A 650 130.88 32.61 -34.78
C ALA A 650 129.44 32.09 -34.76
N SER A 651 128.59 32.65 -33.92
CA SER A 651 127.15 32.42 -34.00
C SER A 651 126.36 33.67 -33.66
N VAL A 652 125.18 33.78 -34.27
CA VAL A 652 124.20 34.83 -34.05
C VAL A 652 122.88 34.16 -33.72
N LYS A 653 122.27 34.53 -32.60
CA LYS A 653 120.90 34.15 -32.24
C LYS A 653 120.02 35.40 -32.20
N ILE A 654 118.84 35.29 -32.77
CA ILE A 654 117.83 36.33 -32.83
C ILE A 654 116.62 35.88 -32.02
N PHE A 655 116.31 36.66 -31.00
CA PHE A 655 115.14 36.48 -30.16
C PHE A 655 114.08 37.50 -30.56
N VAL A 656 112.85 37.03 -30.75
CA VAL A 656 111.68 37.87 -31.01
C VAL A 656 110.69 37.69 -29.86
N ARG A 657 109.73 38.60 -29.71
CA ARG A 657 108.66 38.41 -28.73
C ARG A 657 107.70 37.33 -29.21
N LYS A 658 107.21 36.48 -28.33
CA LYS A 658 106.21 35.45 -28.66
C LYS A 658 105.02 35.99 -29.45
N ARG A 659 104.50 37.16 -29.08
CA ARG A 659 103.39 37.82 -29.80
C ARG A 659 103.72 38.29 -31.22
N ASP A 660 105.00 38.47 -31.54
CA ASP A 660 105.45 38.94 -32.85
C ASP A 660 105.68 37.76 -33.83
N ILE A 661 105.63 36.51 -33.36
CA ILE A 661 105.72 35.31 -34.19
C ILE A 661 104.44 35.17 -35.04
N PRO A 662 104.52 35.05 -36.39
CA PRO A 662 103.34 35.03 -37.27
C PRO A 662 102.29 33.95 -36.92
N ALA A 663 102.75 32.77 -36.49
CA ALA A 663 101.87 31.69 -36.05
C ALA A 663 101.04 32.08 -34.80
N ASN A 664 101.67 32.76 -33.84
CA ASN A 664 101.02 33.24 -32.63
C ASN A 664 100.09 34.41 -32.93
N GLN A 665 100.45 35.32 -33.84
CA GLN A 665 99.55 36.38 -34.29
C GLN A 665 98.25 35.81 -34.88
N LYS A 666 98.36 34.79 -35.74
CA LYS A 666 97.19 34.10 -36.32
C LYS A 666 96.32 33.45 -35.23
N GLN A 667 96.93 32.84 -34.21
CA GLN A 667 96.20 32.26 -33.07
C GLN A 667 95.55 33.33 -32.18
N ILE A 668 96.24 34.45 -31.92
CA ILE A 668 95.71 35.59 -31.16
C ILE A 668 94.46 36.13 -31.86
N THR A 669 94.50 36.37 -33.18
CA THR A 669 93.32 36.82 -33.95
C THR A 669 92.17 35.82 -33.86
N ARG A 670 92.46 34.50 -33.95
CA ARG A 670 91.45 33.44 -33.80
C ARG A 670 90.82 33.45 -32.41
N TYR A 671 91.63 33.54 -31.34
CA TYR A 671 91.12 33.58 -29.97
C TYR A 671 90.37 34.87 -29.65
N GLN A 672 90.78 36.01 -30.20
CA GLN A 672 90.02 37.26 -30.09
C GLN A 672 88.63 37.12 -30.73
N THR A 673 88.56 36.52 -31.92
CA THR A 673 87.30 36.26 -32.62
C THR A 673 86.40 35.33 -31.82
N LEU A 674 86.96 34.23 -31.30
CA LEU A 674 86.21 33.25 -30.50
C LEU A 674 85.74 33.82 -29.15
N LYS A 675 86.58 34.61 -28.48
CA LYS A 675 86.25 35.34 -27.26
C LYS A 675 85.05 36.27 -27.48
N ASN A 676 85.02 37.00 -28.59
CA ASN A 676 83.91 37.88 -28.95
C ASN A 676 82.62 37.09 -29.21
N SER A 677 82.70 35.99 -29.97
CA SER A 677 81.55 35.11 -30.25
C SER A 677 80.94 34.50 -28.99
N ILE A 678 81.77 34.01 -28.06
CA ILE A 678 81.30 33.44 -26.79
C ILE A 678 80.71 34.54 -25.89
N SER A 679 81.31 35.73 -25.88
CA SER A 679 80.80 36.88 -25.14
C SER A 679 79.39 37.28 -25.60
N GLU A 680 79.12 37.28 -26.91
CA GLU A 680 77.78 37.52 -27.44
C GLU A 680 76.79 36.40 -27.07
N THR A 681 77.24 35.14 -27.10
CA THR A 681 76.41 33.99 -26.66
C THR A 681 76.02 34.11 -25.18
N ILE A 682 76.95 34.51 -24.32
CA ILE A 682 76.70 34.78 -22.90
C ILE A 682 75.70 35.91 -22.73
N LYS A 683 75.82 37.02 -23.48
CA LYS A 683 74.84 38.12 -23.45
C LYS A 683 73.44 37.64 -23.86
N HIS A 684 73.35 36.80 -24.90
CA HIS A 684 72.07 36.24 -25.34
C HIS A 684 71.43 35.35 -24.26
N LEU A 685 72.18 34.38 -23.72
CA LEU A 685 71.71 33.51 -22.64
C LEU A 685 71.30 34.30 -21.38
N THR A 686 71.98 35.41 -21.09
CA THR A 686 71.61 36.31 -19.99
C THR A 686 70.23 36.92 -20.21
N ARG A 687 69.95 37.44 -21.42
CA ARG A 687 68.64 38.00 -21.77
C ARG A 687 67.53 36.95 -21.72
N GLU A 688 67.78 35.76 -22.24
CA GLU A 688 66.81 34.65 -22.18
C GLU A 688 66.51 34.26 -20.73
N LYS A 689 67.54 34.14 -19.88
CA LYS A 689 67.36 33.84 -18.45
C LYS A 689 66.47 34.88 -17.77
N THR A 690 66.75 36.17 -17.98
CA THR A 690 65.93 37.25 -17.42
C THR A 690 64.47 37.16 -17.88
N SER A 691 64.22 36.82 -19.15
CA SER A 691 62.86 36.60 -19.66
C SER A 691 62.13 35.43 -18.99
N LEU A 692 62.83 34.31 -18.79
CA LEU A 692 62.28 33.13 -18.10
C LEU A 692 62.00 33.41 -16.62
N ASP A 693 62.87 34.18 -15.95
CA ASP A 693 62.65 34.61 -14.57
C ASP A 693 61.40 35.48 -14.43
N PHE A 694 61.13 36.39 -15.39
CA PHE A 694 59.88 37.14 -15.42
C PHE A 694 58.66 36.24 -15.59
N LYS A 695 58.72 35.24 -16.48
CA LYS A 695 57.63 34.24 -16.65
C LYS A 695 57.40 33.44 -15.37
N LYS A 696 58.48 33.05 -14.68
CA LYS A 696 58.40 32.34 -13.40
C LYS A 696 57.70 33.18 -12.34
N GLN A 697 58.07 34.45 -12.21
CA GLN A 697 57.43 35.37 -11.27
C GLN A 697 55.94 35.61 -11.57
N ALA A 698 55.57 35.71 -12.85
CA ALA A 698 54.17 35.84 -13.25
C ALA A 698 53.35 34.61 -12.85
N LEU A 699 53.87 33.41 -13.16
CA LEU A 699 53.18 32.15 -12.85
C LEU A 699 53.07 31.91 -11.33
N ASP A 700 54.10 32.30 -10.56
CA ASP A 700 54.06 32.25 -9.08
C ASP A 700 52.96 33.13 -8.49
N ARG A 701 52.74 34.33 -9.07
CA ARG A 701 51.64 35.21 -8.65
C ARG A 701 50.29 34.57 -8.95
N GLU A 702 50.12 33.96 -10.12
CA GLU A 702 48.88 33.26 -10.50
C GLU A 702 48.60 32.07 -9.56
N ILE A 703 49.61 31.24 -9.27
CA ILE A 703 49.48 30.11 -8.34
C ILE A 703 49.13 30.59 -6.93
N LYS A 704 49.76 31.67 -6.44
CA LYS A 704 49.44 32.24 -5.13
C LYS A 704 48.01 32.80 -5.08
N GLN A 705 47.56 33.48 -6.12
CA GLN A 705 46.18 33.98 -6.22
C GLN A 705 45.17 32.83 -6.26
N LEU A 706 45.44 31.77 -7.02
CA LEU A 706 44.61 30.55 -7.06
C LEU A 706 44.58 29.84 -5.70
N ALA A 707 45.73 29.66 -5.06
CA ALA A 707 45.82 29.07 -3.72
C ALA A 707 45.04 29.90 -2.68
N GLN A 708 45.12 31.23 -2.75
CA GLN A 708 44.34 32.12 -1.89
C GLN A 708 42.84 32.03 -2.17
N LYS A 709 42.42 31.95 -3.44
CA LYS A 709 41.02 31.71 -3.81
C LYS A 709 40.52 30.35 -3.32
N ILE A 710 41.33 29.29 -3.44
CA ILE A 710 41.03 27.96 -2.91
C ILE A 710 40.93 28.01 -1.38
N ARG A 711 41.82 28.74 -0.69
CA ARG A 711 41.82 28.89 0.78
C ARG A 711 40.65 29.73 1.30
N GLN A 712 40.28 30.80 0.61
CA GLN A 712 39.06 31.57 0.90
C GLN A 712 37.80 30.75 0.63
N LYS A 713 37.78 29.99 -0.47
CA LYS A 713 36.72 29.02 -0.79
C LYS A 713 36.67 27.85 0.21
N SER A 714 37.79 27.42 0.79
CA SER A 714 37.82 26.35 1.79
C SER A 714 37.37 26.83 3.18
N LEU A 715 37.61 28.10 3.52
CA LEU A 715 37.06 28.73 4.72
C LEU A 715 35.54 28.93 4.61
N THR A 716 35.05 29.33 3.42
CA THR A 716 33.61 29.31 3.13
C THR A 716 33.07 27.90 2.99
N LYS A 717 33.84 26.92 2.52
CA LYS A 717 33.45 25.49 2.55
C LYS A 717 33.29 25.00 3.98
N ARG A 718 34.13 25.43 4.94
CA ARG A 718 33.98 25.08 6.36
C ARG A 718 32.70 25.66 6.97
N SER A 719 32.38 26.92 6.65
CA SER A 719 31.11 27.52 7.09
C SER A 719 29.90 26.94 6.37
N VAL A 720 30.01 26.62 5.07
CA VAL A 720 28.98 25.95 4.27
C VAL A 720 28.81 24.50 4.70
N ASP A 721 29.86 23.79 5.10
CA ASP A 721 29.77 22.42 5.63
C ASP A 721 29.19 22.43 7.04
N GLU A 722 29.51 23.43 7.87
CA GLU A 722 28.86 23.61 9.18
C GLU A 722 27.38 23.99 9.03
N TRP A 723 27.05 24.89 8.10
CA TRP A 723 25.68 25.22 7.72
C TRP A 723 24.96 24.04 7.07
N SER A 724 25.63 23.27 6.20
CA SER A 724 25.10 22.08 5.53
C SER A 724 24.87 20.98 6.56
N SER A 725 25.71 20.84 7.57
CA SER A 725 25.55 19.87 8.66
C SER A 725 24.40 20.28 9.60
N ARG A 726 24.30 21.57 9.95
CA ARG A 726 23.14 22.11 10.71
C ARG A 726 21.84 22.03 9.91
N TYR A 727 21.90 22.27 8.60
CA TYR A 727 20.75 22.19 7.70
C TYR A 727 20.36 20.73 7.46
N GLU A 728 21.30 19.80 7.27
CA GLU A 728 21.03 18.36 7.22
C GLU A 728 20.44 17.86 8.54
N HIS A 729 20.95 18.33 9.68
CA HIS A 729 20.37 18.01 10.98
C HIS A 729 18.94 18.56 11.10
N TYR A 730 18.71 19.81 10.72
CA TYR A 730 17.37 20.40 10.66
C TYR A 730 16.43 19.63 9.73
N LEU A 731 16.89 19.24 8.54
CA LEU A 731 16.13 18.44 7.59
C LEU A 731 15.87 17.02 8.10
N LYS A 732 16.82 16.41 8.83
CA LYS A 732 16.62 15.13 9.53
C LYS A 732 15.55 15.26 10.61
N VAL A 733 15.56 16.34 11.40
CA VAL A 733 14.53 16.63 12.41
C VAL A 733 13.17 16.88 11.76
N GLN A 734 13.11 17.62 10.65
CA GLN A 734 11.86 17.85 9.92
C GLN A 734 11.34 16.57 9.24
N LYS A 735 12.22 15.75 8.63
CA LYS A 735 11.89 14.40 8.15
C LYS A 735 11.30 13.57 9.26
N TRP A 736 11.95 13.54 10.42
CA TRP A 736 11.49 12.77 11.56
C TRP A 736 10.13 13.26 12.04
N ARG A 737 9.89 14.57 12.11
CA ARG A 737 8.58 15.14 12.48
C ARG A 737 7.48 14.78 11.48
N HIS A 738 7.69 15.00 10.18
CA HIS A 738 6.71 14.66 9.15
C HIS A 738 6.48 13.14 9.07
N PHE A 739 7.53 12.33 9.19
CA PHE A 739 7.42 10.88 9.25
C PHE A 739 6.64 10.44 10.49
N THR A 740 6.93 10.99 11.66
CA THR A 740 6.19 10.68 12.89
C THR A 740 4.71 11.06 12.75
N GLN A 741 4.40 12.19 12.12
CA GLN A 741 3.03 12.62 11.86
C GLN A 741 2.32 11.69 10.87
N LEU A 742 2.98 11.30 9.78
CA LEU A 742 2.46 10.33 8.80
C LEU A 742 2.20 8.97 9.46
N MET A 743 3.15 8.47 10.27
CA MET A 743 3.01 7.20 10.99
C MET A 743 1.90 7.28 12.05
N ALA A 744 1.72 8.43 12.70
CA ALA A 744 0.59 8.64 13.61
C ALA A 744 -0.75 8.60 12.86
N GLN A 745 -0.87 9.29 11.72
CA GLN A 745 -2.07 9.25 10.87
C GLN A 745 -2.37 7.84 10.35
N GLN A 746 -1.35 7.13 9.88
CA GLN A 746 -1.48 5.75 9.41
C GLN A 746 -1.90 4.81 10.55
N ARG A 747 -1.34 4.98 11.74
CA ARG A 747 -1.74 4.21 12.93
C ARG A 747 -3.19 4.49 13.32
N THR A 748 -3.62 5.74 13.28
CA THR A 748 -5.03 6.10 13.52
C THR A 748 -5.92 5.44 12.47
N LEU A 749 -5.56 5.48 11.19
CA LEU A 749 -6.33 4.82 10.12
C LEU A 749 -6.42 3.30 10.33
N CYS A 750 -5.31 2.65 10.67
CA CYS A 750 -5.31 1.22 11.01
C CYS A 750 -6.23 0.91 12.20
N ASN A 751 -6.15 1.71 13.27
CA ASN A 751 -6.99 1.51 14.44
C ASN A 751 -8.48 1.72 14.13
N THR A 752 -8.83 2.76 13.38
CA THR A 752 -10.21 3.04 12.95
C THR A 752 -10.72 1.92 12.04
N SER A 753 -9.89 1.42 11.12
CA SER A 753 -10.25 0.28 10.26
C SER A 753 -10.46 -1.01 11.06
N GLN A 754 -9.64 -1.25 12.09
CA GLN A 754 -9.82 -2.39 12.98
C GLN A 754 -11.12 -2.25 13.78
N GLU A 755 -11.43 -1.06 14.28
CA GLU A 755 -12.67 -0.82 15.02
C GLU A 755 -13.92 -1.01 14.14
N ILE A 756 -13.88 -0.58 12.87
CA ILE A 756 -14.94 -0.88 11.89
C ILE A 756 -15.07 -2.40 11.67
N SER A 757 -13.95 -3.12 11.61
CA SER A 757 -13.95 -4.58 11.48
C SER A 757 -14.56 -5.25 12.71
N ASP A 758 -14.20 -4.81 13.92
CA ASP A 758 -14.72 -5.34 15.17
C ASP A 758 -16.23 -5.08 15.31
N ARG A 759 -16.70 -3.93 14.80
CA ARG A 759 -18.12 -3.54 14.77
C ARG A 759 -18.89 -4.03 13.55
N LYS A 760 -18.27 -4.77 12.63
CA LYS A 760 -18.91 -5.30 11.41
C LYS A 760 -20.21 -6.06 11.69
N SER A 761 -20.23 -6.84 12.78
CA SER A 761 -21.43 -7.58 13.19
C SER A 761 -22.60 -6.66 13.57
N GLN A 762 -22.32 -5.51 14.20
CA GLN A 762 -23.31 -4.51 14.57
C GLN A 762 -23.85 -3.81 13.31
N PHE A 763 -22.96 -3.40 12.39
CA PHE A 763 -23.36 -2.72 11.15
C PHE A 763 -24.17 -3.62 10.22
N ASN A 764 -23.80 -4.91 10.11
CA ASN A 764 -24.58 -5.89 9.38
C ASN A 764 -25.98 -6.05 9.99
N LEU A 765 -26.09 -6.01 11.31
CA LEU A 765 -27.37 -6.11 11.99
C LEU A 765 -28.22 -4.85 11.80
N VAL A 766 -27.62 -3.65 11.79
CA VAL A 766 -28.32 -2.41 11.39
C VAL A 766 -28.88 -2.53 9.96
N SER A 767 -28.09 -3.09 9.04
CA SER A 767 -28.56 -3.38 7.67
C SER A 767 -29.74 -4.37 7.66
N GLN A 768 -29.72 -5.36 8.55
CA GLN A 768 -30.78 -6.34 8.67
C GLN A 768 -32.07 -5.71 9.24
N PHE A 769 -31.96 -4.92 10.32
CA PHE A 769 -33.09 -4.14 10.86
C PHE A 769 -33.73 -3.24 9.81
N HIS A 770 -32.93 -2.64 8.93
CA HIS A 770 -33.42 -1.82 7.84
C HIS A 770 -34.12 -2.65 6.75
N GLY A 771 -33.49 -3.76 6.32
CA GLY A 771 -34.05 -4.66 5.30
C GLY A 771 -35.37 -5.30 5.72
N ASP A 772 -35.53 -5.58 7.02
CA ASP A 772 -36.76 -6.12 7.61
C ASP A 772 -37.84 -5.05 7.86
N GLY A 773 -37.57 -3.78 7.54
CA GLY A 773 -38.52 -2.67 7.73
C GLY A 773 -38.75 -2.29 9.19
N ILE A 774 -37.91 -2.74 10.12
CA ILE A 774 -38.02 -2.41 11.55
C ILE A 774 -37.61 -0.96 11.80
N VAL A 775 -36.54 -0.51 11.12
CA VAL A 775 -36.06 0.87 11.16
C VAL A 775 -35.90 1.41 9.75
N ASN A 776 -36.57 2.53 9.47
CA ASN A 776 -36.47 3.22 8.19
C ASN A 776 -36.26 4.72 8.41
N THR A 777 -35.12 5.06 9.01
CA THR A 777 -34.71 6.46 9.19
C THR A 777 -33.77 6.86 8.06
N ALA A 778 -33.84 8.13 7.64
CA ALA A 778 -32.92 8.68 6.64
C ALA A 778 -31.44 8.55 7.07
N ARG A 779 -31.20 8.57 8.39
CA ARG A 779 -29.86 8.44 8.99
C ARG A 779 -29.28 7.04 8.78
N VAL A 780 -30.05 5.99 9.08
CA VAL A 780 -29.66 4.59 8.80
C VAL A 780 -29.46 4.37 7.31
N GLN A 781 -30.36 4.88 6.47
CA GLN A 781 -30.21 4.76 5.01
C GLN A 781 -28.91 5.39 4.50
N THR A 782 -28.60 6.61 4.96
CA THR A 782 -27.35 7.30 4.59
C THR A 782 -26.13 6.52 5.11
N PHE A 783 -26.21 5.94 6.31
CA PHE A 783 -25.14 5.14 6.90
C PHE A 783 -24.87 3.90 6.06
N LEU A 784 -25.91 3.13 5.75
CA LEU A 784 -25.80 1.90 4.98
C LEU A 784 -25.25 2.16 3.58
N GLN A 785 -25.67 3.25 2.92
CA GLN A 785 -25.12 3.63 1.62
C GLN A 785 -23.61 3.91 1.69
N ARG A 786 -23.16 4.67 2.71
CA ARG A 786 -21.72 4.94 2.89
C ARG A 786 -20.95 3.69 3.29
N TYR A 787 -21.53 2.85 4.13
CA TYR A 787 -20.92 1.60 4.56
C TYR A 787 -20.75 0.62 3.40
N GLN A 788 -21.74 0.51 2.50
CA GLN A 788 -21.64 -0.28 1.27
C GLN A 788 -20.53 0.26 0.36
N ASN A 789 -20.48 1.58 0.12
CA ASN A 789 -19.39 2.21 -0.63
C ASN A 789 -18.01 1.92 -0.02
N PHE A 790 -17.90 1.95 1.32
CA PHE A 790 -16.67 1.62 2.04
C PHE A 790 -16.26 0.15 1.85
N LEU A 791 -17.22 -0.78 1.83
CA LEU A 791 -16.97 -2.19 1.55
C LEU A 791 -16.70 -2.48 0.06
N GLY A 792 -16.95 -1.53 -0.83
CA GLY A 792 -16.83 -1.71 -2.28
C GLY A 792 -17.94 -2.59 -2.89
N ILE A 793 -19.11 -2.62 -2.24
CA ILE A 793 -20.35 -3.29 -2.70
C ILE A 793 -21.26 -2.23 -3.29
#